data_AF-A0A5C6AIF8-F1
#
_entry.id   AF-A0A5C6AIF8-F1
#
_cell.length_a   1.000
_cell.length_b   1.000
_cell.length_c   1.000
_cell.angle_alpha   90.00
_cell.angle_beta   90.00
_cell.angle_gamma   90.00
#
_symmetry.space_group_name_H-M   'P 1'
#
loop_
_entity.id
_entity.type
_entity.pdbx_description
1 polymer ?
#
loop_
_entity_poly.entity_id
_entity_poly.type
_entity_poly.pdbx_seq_one_letter_code
_entity_poly.pdbx_strand_id
1 'polypeptide(L)'
;MKIIVIADDLTGAAEVAGAALRFGLSAEVQVGQICDSSAEVIVVDADSRSLDPATAIARVFELTVQALALRPDVLFKKVDSLLRGPVAAEIAAVRAAGGFQRCLLACGNPRKQRTVVGGKIFVDRVPLHETSFAQDPEHPCTTNDVAELLLNPTAIRIGDVESSGDLLVHARHWHSRRWTSLAAGGAEFFEAVLAVCLKAAEPSWEASWFEAGRLDVIEDMPLVVDGEVLLISGSSMAKCDGWPLVSYQGSQASSSLAGDVCRLLHRHGRAAIRAADIAVGSPESRINILTEIASDVLAHCRPSQVWIEGGRTASKLIRELGYQRMVAVANAGDGIVALRSIDENSPLYVIKPGSYPWVPPASSAIDESAIHETEGQSSRVGVSLGNASGNTLVKYMVLLSMVIGASKTIAAEAQDFAAIASILSEQCIDCHNAETREGTVDLSRFNSVEDIDRDRSLWKTLFDVVEAQQMPLPDSGYELNDQQRESLLSFSRQMLSRPDPNLKAIDPGKPILRRLTRLEYNNTVRDLFGLDYDIFMFPERLPIADKDYFQHGTVVPTVKESNHVGDQRATFATVVETSMREYGQKYDVLLPQLGLPADNRAEHGFANRGDALNFSPLLFEKYLEMAAAIVSSDRLLADSGVLQDLLGIEPPTPKPVANRGTVVPTVSKQSDHDHGGDHRATLQARIDGFLNRAHRRQITDTELQTAVQFVESQINSGQTETPALQRMVQAVLSSPEFLFLSEPIIESAGPVRKLGPYELANRLSYFLWSSMPDKELLSVAKSGSILDAEVLRTQVHRMLAERSHSRELSESFAVQWLRLDQLYSSKPDRKLFKKFYSGPQGKSTLHGPMMIEALLLFETVLAEDRSILDLYDPDFTWLNQQLAKLYGLEDSYRATRATASARGLIADTLDDRTVSKTWIRTPLPDRTRGGVMTMAGPLTLTSLPFRTSPIKRGAWLLETVFNRPPSEPKVAFVLEEAVSEESDGPQIQTVRQLFEKHRSDPNCNSCHSRIDPPGFSLEVFDAMGELRTHDGEQPVDASGTWNDHDFASPAEFKDAIRAGEQELVRGFVEHMLSYALGRQLEHFDMQAVDQIVADTSRDGYRMSDIIEATVLSYPFQHVRNQP
;
A
#
# COMPACT_ATOMS: atom_id res chain seq x y z
N MET A 1 14.94 10.88 15.56
CA MET A 1 14.27 12.09 16.10
C MET A 1 13.30 12.55 15.02
N LYS A 2 12.01 12.81 15.29
CA LYS A 2 11.03 13.08 14.22
C LYS A 2 10.96 14.58 13.92
N ILE A 3 11.34 14.96 12.71
CA ILE A 3 11.31 16.35 12.23
C ILE A 3 10.29 16.45 11.10
N ILE A 4 9.40 17.44 11.18
CA ILE A 4 8.47 17.74 10.11
C ILE A 4 8.68 19.17 9.63
N VAL A 5 8.81 19.33 8.32
CA VAL A 5 9.04 20.60 7.66
C VAL A 5 7.93 20.88 6.66
N ILE A 6 7.26 22.03 6.81
CA ILE A 6 6.26 22.49 5.84
C ILE A 6 6.94 23.49 4.91
N ALA A 7 7.08 23.15 3.63
CA ALA A 7 7.61 24.02 2.58
C ALA A 7 6.49 24.66 1.76
N ASP A 8 6.77 25.84 1.20
CA ASP A 8 5.86 26.59 0.33
C ASP A 8 5.86 26.10 -1.13
N ASP A 9 6.90 25.37 -1.55
CA ASP A 9 7.03 24.75 -2.87
C ASP A 9 7.92 23.50 -2.87
N LEU A 10 7.81 22.68 -3.93
CA LEU A 10 8.58 21.45 -4.10
C LEU A 10 10.10 21.67 -4.15
N THR A 11 10.59 22.76 -4.75
CA THR A 11 12.04 23.02 -4.76
C THR A 11 12.58 23.39 -3.38
N GLY A 12 11.82 24.13 -2.57
CA GLY A 12 12.14 24.38 -1.17
C GLY A 12 12.03 23.12 -0.31
N ALA A 13 11.10 22.22 -0.63
CA ALA A 13 10.99 20.92 0.03
C ALA A 13 12.23 20.04 -0.23
N ALA A 14 12.60 19.88 -1.50
CA ALA A 14 13.80 19.14 -1.92
C ALA A 14 15.07 19.71 -1.29
N GLU A 15 15.26 21.04 -1.32
CA GLU A 15 16.42 21.73 -0.72
C GLU A 15 16.60 21.38 0.78
N VAL A 16 15.49 21.31 1.53
CA VAL A 16 15.49 20.95 2.96
C VAL A 16 15.73 19.45 3.18
N ALA A 17 15.16 18.58 2.35
CA ALA A 17 15.41 17.15 2.44
C ALA A 17 16.90 16.84 2.18
N GLY A 18 17.51 17.48 1.18
CA GLY A 18 18.95 17.40 0.97
C GLY A 18 19.77 17.99 2.13
N ALA A 19 19.30 19.06 2.78
CA ALA A 19 19.94 19.59 3.97
C ALA A 19 19.93 18.58 5.14
N ALA A 20 18.88 17.77 5.29
CA ALA A 20 18.82 16.68 6.27
C ALA A 20 19.82 15.55 5.97
N LEU A 21 19.97 15.14 4.70
CA LEU A 21 20.97 14.15 4.28
C LEU A 21 22.41 14.55 4.69
N ARG A 22 22.76 15.85 4.64
CA ARG A 22 24.07 16.36 5.09
C ARG A 22 24.34 16.21 6.59
N PHE A 23 23.32 15.91 7.40
CA PHE A 23 23.44 15.57 8.82
C PHE A 23 23.31 14.07 9.11
N GLY A 24 23.31 13.22 8.07
CA GLY A 24 23.14 11.78 8.19
C GLY A 24 21.73 11.33 8.58
N LEU A 25 20.72 12.21 8.41
CA LEU A 25 19.32 11.88 8.68
C LEU A 25 18.64 11.38 7.40
N SER A 26 17.82 10.32 7.53
CA SER A 26 16.92 9.90 6.47
C SER A 26 15.86 10.98 6.19
N ALA A 27 15.59 11.26 4.92
CA ALA A 27 14.70 12.34 4.52
C ALA A 27 13.82 11.98 3.32
N GLU A 28 12.57 12.44 3.36
CA GLU A 28 11.60 12.28 2.27
C GLU A 28 10.88 13.59 1.98
N VAL A 29 10.38 13.70 0.74
CA VAL A 29 9.51 14.78 0.27
C VAL A 29 8.12 14.21 0.03
N GLN A 30 7.12 14.69 0.76
CA GLN A 30 5.71 14.36 0.55
C GLN A 30 4.99 15.49 -0.21
N VAL A 31 4.09 15.12 -1.12
CA VAL A 31 3.47 16.06 -2.06
C VAL A 31 2.02 16.34 -1.65
N GLY A 32 1.82 17.39 -0.85
CA GLY A 32 0.51 17.93 -0.54
C GLY A 32 -0.35 17.16 0.48
N GLN A 33 0.18 16.15 1.16
CA GLN A 33 -0.38 15.57 2.38
C GLN A 33 0.78 15.16 3.30
N ILE A 34 0.51 14.95 4.58
CA ILE A 34 1.47 14.36 5.53
C ILE A 34 0.90 13.04 6.05
N CYS A 35 1.63 11.96 5.79
CA CYS A 35 1.43 10.62 6.34
C CYS A 35 2.68 10.17 7.10
N ASP A 36 2.57 9.11 7.92
CA ASP A 36 3.74 8.60 8.63
C ASP A 36 4.70 7.83 7.70
N SER A 37 5.95 7.71 8.12
CA SER A 37 7.07 7.14 7.35
C SER A 37 8.22 6.75 8.27
N SER A 38 9.08 5.84 7.85
CA SER A 38 10.33 5.51 8.54
C SER A 38 11.35 6.66 8.53
N ALA A 39 11.20 7.64 7.62
CA ALA A 39 12.07 8.80 7.51
C ALA A 39 12.08 9.67 8.80
N GLU A 40 13.28 10.09 9.21
CA GLU A 40 13.47 10.99 10.34
C GLU A 40 13.04 12.42 10.03
N VAL A 41 13.23 12.87 8.78
CA VAL A 41 12.81 14.19 8.30
C VAL A 41 11.77 14.06 7.19
N ILE A 42 10.52 14.40 7.52
CA ILE A 42 9.43 14.50 6.55
C ILE A 42 9.30 15.95 6.10
N VAL A 43 9.49 16.21 4.81
CA VAL A 43 9.32 17.54 4.22
C VAL A 43 8.10 17.55 3.30
N VAL A 44 7.06 18.34 3.63
CA VAL A 44 5.87 18.44 2.78
C VAL A 44 5.92 19.67 1.87
N ASP A 45 5.63 19.46 0.59
CA ASP A 45 5.32 20.52 -0.37
C ASP A 45 3.84 20.91 -0.24
N ALA A 46 3.59 22.12 0.28
CA ALA A 46 2.24 22.67 0.40
C ALA A 46 1.65 23.21 -0.92
N ASP A 47 2.50 23.49 -1.92
CA ASP A 47 2.16 24.21 -3.17
C ASP A 47 1.44 25.54 -2.91
N SER A 48 1.88 26.27 -1.88
CA SER A 48 1.17 27.43 -1.34
C SER A 48 1.69 28.78 -1.82
N ARG A 49 2.89 28.84 -2.41
CA ARG A 49 3.56 30.11 -2.80
C ARG A 49 2.70 31.00 -3.72
N SER A 50 2.07 30.43 -4.75
CA SER A 50 1.27 31.18 -5.73
C SER A 50 -0.23 31.23 -5.38
N LEU A 51 -0.64 30.75 -4.20
CA LEU A 51 -2.03 30.83 -3.72
C LEU A 51 -2.33 32.21 -3.13
N ASP A 52 -3.62 32.57 -3.09
CA ASP A 52 -4.06 33.71 -2.30
C ASP A 52 -3.90 33.43 -0.79
N PRO A 53 -3.79 34.48 0.06
CA PRO A 53 -3.54 34.30 1.49
C PRO A 53 -4.59 33.46 2.24
N ALA A 54 -5.87 33.46 1.83
CA ALA A 54 -6.91 32.70 2.52
C ALA A 54 -6.80 31.21 2.19
N THR A 55 -6.60 30.87 0.92
CA THR A 55 -6.38 29.48 0.48
C THR A 55 -5.07 28.93 1.04
N ALA A 56 -4.00 29.74 1.06
CA ALA A 56 -2.72 29.38 1.69
C ALA A 56 -2.85 29.11 3.20
N ILE A 57 -3.65 29.92 3.93
CA ILE A 57 -3.95 29.66 5.35
C ILE A 57 -4.63 28.31 5.53
N ALA A 58 -5.72 28.06 4.80
CA ALA A 58 -6.47 26.81 4.93
C ALA A 58 -5.58 25.59 4.66
N ARG A 59 -4.77 25.68 3.60
CA ARG A 59 -3.84 24.65 3.16
C ARG A 59 -2.74 24.36 4.17
N VAL A 60 -2.04 25.39 4.64
CA VAL A 60 -0.94 25.24 5.60
C VAL A 60 -1.46 24.85 6.99
N PHE A 61 -2.67 25.28 7.36
CA PHE A 61 -3.33 24.84 8.60
C PHE A 61 -3.64 23.33 8.57
N GLU A 62 -4.24 22.84 7.48
CA GLU A 62 -4.51 21.41 7.26
C GLU A 62 -3.25 20.57 7.41
N LEU A 63 -2.19 20.92 6.67
CA LEU A 63 -0.90 20.22 6.73
C LEU A 63 -0.25 20.31 8.12
N THR A 64 -0.44 21.41 8.84
CA THR A 64 0.06 21.53 10.22
C THR A 64 -0.71 20.60 11.18
N VAL A 65 -2.02 20.44 11.03
CA VAL A 65 -2.80 19.48 11.83
C VAL A 65 -2.33 18.05 11.55
N GLN A 66 -2.10 17.70 10.28
CA GLN A 66 -1.53 16.40 9.90
C GLN A 66 -0.12 16.20 10.49
N ALA A 67 0.74 17.22 10.43
CA ALA A 67 2.08 17.18 11.06
C ALA A 67 1.99 16.89 12.56
N LEU A 68 1.11 17.60 13.29
CA LEU A 68 1.00 17.48 14.75
C LEU A 68 0.44 16.12 15.19
N ALA A 69 -0.36 15.45 14.37
CA ALA A 69 -0.81 14.08 14.63
C ALA A 69 0.36 13.09 14.74
N LEU A 70 1.46 13.31 14.02
CA LEU A 70 2.69 12.52 14.08
C LEU A 70 3.62 12.89 15.26
N ARG A 71 3.23 13.85 16.10
CA ARG A 71 3.96 14.28 17.33
C ARG A 71 5.46 14.59 17.09
N PRO A 72 5.83 15.49 16.15
CA PRO A 72 7.23 15.79 15.84
C PRO A 72 7.97 16.46 17.01
N ASP A 73 9.24 16.10 17.17
CA ASP A 73 10.19 16.77 18.07
C ASP A 73 10.47 18.22 17.61
N VAL A 74 10.47 18.44 16.29
CA VAL A 74 10.70 19.73 15.64
C VAL A 74 9.72 19.91 14.49
N LEU A 75 8.93 20.99 14.56
CA LEU A 75 8.12 21.49 13.46
C LEU A 75 8.75 22.78 12.92
N PHE A 76 9.11 22.81 11.64
CA PHE A 76 9.78 23.93 10.98
C PHE A 76 8.98 24.43 9.77
N LYS A 77 8.93 25.75 9.56
CA LYS A 77 8.30 26.35 8.37
C LYS A 77 9.37 26.85 7.39
N LYS A 78 9.59 26.09 6.32
CA LYS A 78 10.44 26.51 5.19
C LYS A 78 9.72 27.60 4.39
N VAL A 79 10.46 28.65 4.07
CA VAL A 79 10.02 29.79 3.26
C VAL A 79 11.04 30.11 2.16
N ASP A 80 10.65 30.91 1.17
CA ASP A 80 11.57 31.52 0.21
C ASP A 80 12.47 32.57 0.90
N SER A 81 13.76 32.61 0.54
CA SER A 81 14.73 33.55 1.14
C SER A 81 14.45 35.02 0.80
N LEU A 82 13.69 35.28 -0.27
CA LEU A 82 13.29 36.62 -0.69
C LEU A 82 11.83 36.93 -0.28
N LEU A 83 11.22 36.06 0.54
CA LEU A 83 9.86 36.18 1.08
C LEU A 83 8.74 36.26 0.03
N ARG A 84 8.94 35.59 -1.10
CA ARG A 84 7.90 35.45 -2.14
C ARG A 84 6.78 34.52 -1.68
N GLY A 85 5.54 34.84 -2.07
CA GLY A 85 4.31 34.16 -1.63
C GLY A 85 3.72 34.69 -0.31
N PRO A 86 2.60 34.12 0.18
CA PRO A 86 1.84 34.62 1.32
C PRO A 86 2.47 34.28 2.69
N VAL A 87 3.78 34.44 2.84
CA VAL A 87 4.61 33.94 3.97
C VAL A 87 4.05 34.29 5.36
N ALA A 88 3.58 35.52 5.57
CA ALA A 88 3.01 35.95 6.85
C ALA A 88 1.72 35.18 7.22
N ALA A 89 0.91 34.86 6.21
CA ALA A 89 -0.35 34.13 6.34
C ALA A 89 -0.08 32.63 6.64
N GLU A 90 0.89 32.03 5.93
CA GLU A 90 1.34 30.66 6.19
C GLU A 90 1.92 30.51 7.60
N ILE A 91 2.79 31.42 8.05
CA ILE A 91 3.34 31.42 9.41
C ILE A 91 2.21 31.59 10.45
N ALA A 92 1.19 32.40 10.16
CA ALA A 92 0.02 32.51 11.04
C ALA A 92 -0.76 31.19 11.14
N ALA A 93 -0.93 30.47 10.03
CA ALA A 93 -1.59 29.16 10.01
C ALA A 93 -0.84 28.09 10.82
N VAL A 94 0.47 27.93 10.59
CA VAL A 94 1.31 26.98 11.37
C VAL A 94 1.27 27.32 12.87
N ARG A 95 1.35 28.62 13.21
CA ARG A 95 1.28 29.06 14.60
C ARG A 95 -0.07 28.82 15.26
N ALA A 96 -1.17 28.99 14.53
CA ALA A 96 -2.53 28.78 15.04
C ALA A 96 -2.77 27.29 15.34
N ALA A 97 -2.41 26.40 14.41
CA ALA A 97 -2.54 24.95 14.60
C ALA A 97 -1.55 24.42 15.67
N GLY A 98 -0.29 24.85 15.65
CA GLY A 98 0.75 24.41 16.58
C GLY A 98 0.78 25.10 17.95
N GLY A 99 -0.15 26.02 18.23
CA GLY A 99 -0.22 26.74 19.52
C GLY A 99 0.94 27.70 19.80
N PHE A 100 1.72 28.09 18.78
CA PHE A 100 2.94 28.89 18.95
C PHE A 100 2.65 30.39 19.15
N GLN A 101 2.99 30.90 20.34
CA GLN A 101 2.79 32.31 20.68
C GLN A 101 3.60 33.28 19.80
N ARG A 102 4.75 32.85 19.26
CA ARG A 102 5.62 33.66 18.40
C ARG A 102 6.22 32.81 17.26
N CYS A 103 6.85 33.46 16.29
CA CYS A 103 7.78 32.83 15.35
C CYS A 103 9.11 33.58 15.34
N LEU A 104 10.22 32.86 15.20
CA LEU A 104 11.50 33.44 14.78
C LEU A 104 11.68 33.15 13.29
N LEU A 105 11.77 34.21 12.49
CA LEU A 105 11.98 34.14 11.05
C LEU A 105 13.41 34.58 10.71
N ALA A 106 14.20 33.66 10.16
CA ALA A 106 15.53 33.96 9.60
C ALA A 106 15.56 33.51 8.13
N CYS A 107 15.22 34.42 7.22
CA CYS A 107 15.12 34.15 5.78
C CYS A 107 16.43 34.32 5.00
N GLY A 108 17.47 34.90 5.60
CA GLY A 108 18.79 35.06 4.96
C GLY A 108 19.40 33.71 4.55
N ASN A 109 20.16 33.74 3.46
CA ASN A 109 20.99 32.65 2.94
C ASN A 109 22.35 33.24 2.51
N PRO A 110 23.29 33.42 3.46
CA PRO A 110 24.63 33.94 3.22
C PRO A 110 25.42 33.19 2.13
N ARG A 111 25.26 31.86 2.01
CA ARG A 111 25.92 31.09 0.93
C ARG A 111 25.52 31.56 -0.47
N LYS A 112 24.31 32.13 -0.61
CA LYS A 112 23.80 32.73 -1.86
C LYS A 112 23.85 34.26 -1.88
N GLN A 113 24.67 34.88 -1.03
CA GLN A 113 24.79 36.35 -0.89
C GLN A 113 23.46 37.06 -0.61
N ARG A 114 22.51 36.37 0.07
CA ARG A 114 21.22 36.90 0.49
C ARG A 114 21.25 37.18 1.99
N THR A 115 21.44 38.44 2.38
CA THR A 115 21.59 38.83 3.79
C THR A 115 20.38 39.64 4.29
N VAL A 116 20.18 39.65 5.60
CA VAL A 116 19.16 40.46 6.29
C VAL A 116 19.88 41.34 7.31
N VAL A 117 19.85 42.67 7.15
CA VAL A 117 20.60 43.59 8.02
C VAL A 117 19.69 44.70 8.49
N GLY A 118 19.50 44.85 9.81
CA GLY A 118 18.56 45.81 10.39
C GLY A 118 17.12 45.59 9.92
N GLY A 119 16.71 44.34 9.73
CA GLY A 119 15.40 43.95 9.18
C GLY A 119 15.24 44.14 7.67
N LYS A 120 16.32 44.33 6.90
CA LYS A 120 16.26 44.61 5.46
C LYS A 120 17.01 43.59 4.61
N ILE A 121 16.40 43.12 3.53
CA ILE A 121 16.98 42.13 2.60
C ILE A 121 17.95 42.80 1.62
N PHE A 122 19.09 42.16 1.41
CA PHE A 122 20.05 42.49 0.35
C PHE A 122 20.39 41.22 -0.44
N VAL A 123 20.61 41.37 -1.74
CA VAL A 123 21.15 40.31 -2.63
C VAL A 123 22.40 40.88 -3.29
N ASP A 124 23.54 40.20 -3.17
CA ASP A 124 24.84 40.71 -3.65
C ASP A 124 25.16 42.13 -3.13
N ARG A 125 24.74 42.42 -1.88
CA ARG A 125 24.78 43.73 -1.21
C ARG A 125 23.88 44.83 -1.81
N VAL A 126 23.09 44.52 -2.84
CA VAL A 126 22.10 45.43 -3.43
C VAL A 126 20.76 45.28 -2.68
N PRO A 127 20.08 46.39 -2.30
CA PRO A 127 18.73 46.31 -1.71
C PRO A 127 17.77 45.51 -2.58
N LEU A 128 16.97 44.60 -2.00
CA LEU A 128 16.09 43.69 -2.77
C LEU A 128 15.25 44.37 -3.88
N HIS A 129 14.66 45.54 -3.60
CA HIS A 129 13.83 46.30 -4.56
C HIS A 129 14.62 47.01 -5.68
N GLU A 130 15.96 47.02 -5.62
CA GLU A 130 16.85 47.50 -6.68
C GLU A 130 17.44 46.35 -7.53
N THR A 131 17.14 45.10 -7.16
CA THR A 131 17.61 43.89 -7.89
C THR A 131 16.68 43.51 -9.04
N SER A 132 17.09 42.54 -9.87
CA SER A 132 16.22 41.92 -10.88
C SER A 132 14.98 41.23 -10.27
N PHE A 133 15.01 40.81 -9.00
CA PHE A 133 13.86 40.22 -8.31
C PHE A 133 12.73 41.22 -8.04
N ALA A 134 13.00 42.54 -8.08
CA ALA A 134 11.96 43.56 -8.04
C ALA A 134 10.96 43.47 -9.21
N GLN A 135 11.36 42.79 -10.29
CA GLN A 135 10.56 42.57 -11.50
C GLN A 135 10.10 41.11 -11.64
N ASP A 136 10.12 40.32 -10.55
CA ASP A 136 9.54 38.96 -10.53
C ASP A 136 8.06 39.03 -11.00
N PRO A 137 7.64 38.22 -11.99
CA PRO A 137 6.32 38.36 -12.62
C PRO A 137 5.15 37.89 -11.73
N GLU A 138 5.42 37.11 -10.68
CA GLU A 138 4.40 36.64 -9.72
C GLU A 138 4.49 37.42 -8.40
N HIS A 139 5.71 37.75 -7.96
CA HIS A 139 5.96 38.36 -6.64
C HIS A 139 6.90 39.58 -6.72
N PRO A 140 6.52 40.66 -7.41
CA PRO A 140 7.34 41.86 -7.52
C PRO A 140 7.48 42.55 -6.16
N CYS A 141 8.72 42.83 -5.74
CA CYS A 141 9.01 43.47 -4.47
C CYS A 141 9.38 44.96 -4.64
N THR A 142 8.56 45.85 -4.07
CA THR A 142 8.73 47.31 -4.11
C THR A 142 9.53 47.89 -2.94
N THR A 143 9.89 47.06 -1.97
CA THR A 143 10.63 47.39 -0.75
C THR A 143 11.63 46.29 -0.44
N ASN A 144 12.62 46.59 0.39
CA ASN A 144 13.50 45.58 0.98
C ASN A 144 13.33 45.41 2.49
N ASP A 145 12.37 46.11 3.11
CA ASP A 145 12.07 45.97 4.53
C ASP A 145 11.23 44.70 4.78
N VAL A 146 11.75 43.79 5.62
CA VAL A 146 11.09 42.50 5.92
C VAL A 146 9.77 42.69 6.66
N ALA A 147 9.65 43.71 7.52
CA ALA A 147 8.40 43.97 8.21
C ALA A 147 7.33 44.45 7.21
N GLU A 148 7.70 45.32 6.27
CA GLU A 148 6.79 45.78 5.21
C GLU A 148 6.35 44.64 4.28
N LEU A 149 7.28 43.79 3.81
CA LEU A 149 6.99 42.60 2.99
C LEU A 149 6.02 41.61 3.67
N LEU A 150 6.05 41.54 5.00
CA LEU A 150 5.19 40.66 5.81
C LEU A 150 3.94 41.37 6.37
N LEU A 151 3.63 42.58 5.88
CA LEU A 151 2.48 43.40 6.31
C LEU A 151 2.48 43.77 7.81
N ASN A 152 3.68 44.08 8.34
CA ASN A 152 3.98 44.49 9.71
C ASN A 152 3.51 43.48 10.80
N PRO A 153 4.04 42.25 10.81
CA PRO A 153 3.56 41.17 11.66
C PRO A 153 3.99 41.34 13.13
N THR A 154 3.02 41.52 14.03
CA THR A 154 3.28 41.75 15.47
C THR A 154 3.85 40.54 16.23
N ALA A 155 3.77 39.34 15.66
CA ALA A 155 4.12 38.07 16.31
C ALA A 155 5.25 37.28 15.60
N ILE A 156 5.82 37.85 14.53
CA ILE A 156 7.03 37.32 13.89
C ILE A 156 8.20 38.20 14.33
N ARG A 157 9.22 37.59 14.92
CA ARG A 157 10.50 38.24 15.16
C ARG A 157 11.42 37.96 13.98
N ILE A 158 11.90 39.02 13.34
CA ILE A 158 12.89 38.95 12.27
C ILE A 158 14.27 38.76 12.91
N GLY A 159 15.04 37.80 12.39
CA GLY A 159 16.46 37.63 12.71
C GLY A 159 17.33 38.23 11.61
N ASP A 160 18.24 39.13 11.99
CA ASP A 160 19.28 39.63 11.08
C ASP A 160 20.33 38.55 10.82
N VAL A 161 20.75 38.42 9.56
CA VAL A 161 21.63 37.37 9.06
C VAL A 161 22.62 38.01 8.08
N GLU A 162 23.83 38.32 8.56
CA GLU A 162 24.95 38.77 7.73
C GLU A 162 25.85 37.59 7.31
N SER A 163 25.91 36.56 8.14
CA SER A 163 26.79 35.40 8.04
C SER A 163 26.09 34.10 8.44
N SER A 164 26.64 32.95 8.04
CA SER A 164 26.16 31.62 8.45
C SER A 164 26.21 31.43 9.97
N GLY A 165 27.12 32.13 10.66
CA GLY A 165 27.21 32.13 12.12
C GLY A 165 25.98 32.73 12.81
N ASP A 166 25.35 33.74 12.22
CA ASP A 166 24.16 34.39 12.77
C ASP A 166 22.96 33.43 12.80
N LEU A 167 22.83 32.58 11.77
CA LEU A 167 21.82 31.52 11.71
C LEU A 167 21.95 30.55 12.89
N LEU A 168 23.19 30.19 13.27
CA LEU A 168 23.46 29.35 14.43
C LEU A 168 23.13 30.06 15.76
N VAL A 169 23.37 31.38 15.86
CA VAL A 169 22.93 32.19 17.01
C VAL A 169 21.41 32.20 17.13
N HIS A 170 20.69 32.42 16.02
CA HIS A 170 19.22 32.38 15.98
C HIS A 170 18.67 31.00 16.31
N ALA A 171 19.27 29.93 15.81
CA ALA A 171 18.86 28.55 16.08
C ALA A 171 19.03 28.21 17.57
N ARG A 172 20.16 28.58 18.19
CA ARG A 172 20.37 28.46 19.65
C ARG A 172 19.34 29.26 20.44
N HIS A 173 19.02 30.47 20.00
CA HIS A 173 18.02 31.32 20.64
C HIS A 173 16.61 30.72 20.56
N TRP A 174 16.23 30.20 19.39
CA TRP A 174 14.96 29.50 19.19
C TRP A 174 14.87 28.20 19.98
N HIS A 175 15.92 27.37 20.00
CA HIS A 175 15.91 26.05 20.64
C HIS A 175 15.56 26.11 22.13
N SER A 176 15.96 27.19 22.82
CA SER A 176 15.60 27.49 24.22
C SER A 176 14.10 27.78 24.45
N ARG A 177 13.34 28.03 23.38
CA ARG A 177 11.90 28.40 23.39
C ARG A 177 11.06 27.60 22.40
N ARG A 178 11.59 26.50 21.83
CA ARG A 178 10.95 25.74 20.74
C ARG A 178 9.50 25.33 21.01
N TRP A 179 9.13 25.10 22.27
CA TRP A 179 7.76 24.77 22.70
C TRP A 179 6.76 25.93 22.65
N THR A 180 7.22 27.18 22.48
CA THR A 180 6.36 28.39 22.46
C THR A 180 6.62 29.31 21.27
N SER A 181 7.69 29.05 20.50
CA SER A 181 8.06 29.80 19.30
C SER A 181 8.30 28.85 18.13
N LEU A 182 7.62 29.07 17.02
CA LEU A 182 7.92 28.42 15.74
C LEU A 182 9.30 28.90 15.22
N ALA A 183 10.00 28.04 14.48
CA ALA A 183 11.13 28.42 13.63
C ALA A 183 10.66 28.46 12.17
N ALA A 184 10.99 29.54 11.47
CA ALA A 184 10.78 29.68 10.04
C ALA A 184 12.02 30.27 9.35
N GLY A 185 12.29 29.86 8.12
CA GLY A 185 13.44 30.38 7.38
C GLY A 185 13.79 29.62 6.10
N GLY A 186 14.96 29.95 5.54
CA GLY A 186 15.56 29.22 4.42
C GLY A 186 16.21 27.91 4.87
N ALA A 187 16.73 27.13 3.91
CA ALA A 187 17.36 25.84 4.21
C ALA A 187 18.64 25.97 5.07
N GLU A 188 19.42 27.04 4.91
CA GLU A 188 20.61 27.27 5.76
C GLU A 188 20.23 27.54 7.24
N PHE A 189 19.06 28.13 7.50
CA PHE A 189 18.54 28.24 8.87
C PHE A 189 18.05 26.89 9.41
N PHE A 190 17.51 26.03 8.55
CA PHE A 190 17.16 24.66 8.92
C PHE A 190 18.41 23.83 9.29
N GLU A 191 19.51 23.96 8.55
CA GLU A 191 20.80 23.35 8.91
C GLU A 191 21.28 23.81 10.30
N ALA A 192 21.18 25.11 10.59
CA ALA A 192 21.52 25.65 11.90
C ALA A 192 20.61 25.11 13.02
N VAL A 193 19.31 24.88 12.73
CA VAL A 193 18.37 24.19 13.63
C VAL A 193 18.78 22.72 13.85
N LEU A 194 19.14 21.98 12.80
CA LEU A 194 19.63 20.60 12.91
C LEU A 194 20.89 20.52 13.78
N ALA A 195 21.90 21.35 13.50
CA ALA A 195 23.15 21.39 14.28
C ALA A 195 22.90 21.59 15.79
N VAL A 196 21.98 22.48 16.15
CA VAL A 196 21.62 22.75 17.55
C VAL A 196 20.83 21.61 18.19
N CYS A 197 19.89 20.99 17.46
CA CYS A 197 19.08 19.89 17.98
C CYS A 197 19.88 18.59 18.13
N LEU A 198 20.73 18.26 17.15
CA LEU A 198 21.57 17.06 17.12
C LEU A 198 22.86 17.19 17.95
N LYS A 199 23.26 18.41 18.31
CA LYS A 199 24.60 18.73 18.87
C LYS A 199 25.76 18.37 17.92
N ALA A 200 25.49 18.33 16.62
CA ALA A 200 26.51 18.10 15.59
C ALA A 200 27.41 19.34 15.42
N ALA A 201 28.66 19.13 15.02
CA ALA A 201 29.62 20.23 14.80
C ALA A 201 29.29 21.01 13.51
N GLU A 202 29.29 20.32 12.36
CA GLU A 202 29.03 20.88 11.02
C GLU A 202 28.40 19.82 10.08
N PRO A 203 27.71 20.23 9.00
CA PRO A 203 27.21 19.29 7.98
C PRO A 203 28.34 18.58 7.23
N SER A 204 28.27 17.25 7.11
CA SER A 204 29.29 16.46 6.42
C SER A 204 29.00 16.36 4.92
N TRP A 205 29.87 16.94 4.11
CA TRP A 205 29.79 16.86 2.64
C TRP A 205 30.31 15.54 2.06
N GLU A 206 30.97 14.69 2.85
CA GLU A 206 31.45 13.37 2.40
C GLU A 206 30.39 12.26 2.56
N ALA A 207 29.53 12.35 3.58
CA ALA A 207 28.49 11.35 3.84
C ALA A 207 27.38 11.33 2.76
N SER A 208 27.20 12.41 2.00
CA SER A 208 26.16 12.54 0.97
C SER A 208 26.44 11.82 -0.35
N TRP A 209 27.53 11.05 -0.46
CA TRP A 209 27.97 10.40 -1.70
C TRP A 209 28.06 8.87 -1.61
N PHE A 210 27.95 8.27 -0.42
CA PHE A 210 28.37 6.88 -0.18
C PHE A 210 27.39 5.78 -0.62
N GLU A 211 26.15 6.11 -0.97
CA GLU A 211 25.13 5.14 -1.42
C GLU A 211 24.93 5.09 -2.95
N ALA A 212 25.55 5.99 -3.71
CA ALA A 212 25.48 6.00 -5.17
C ALA A 212 26.77 5.42 -5.78
N GLY A 213 26.68 4.24 -6.38
CA GLY A 213 27.82 3.55 -6.99
C GLY A 213 28.58 4.42 -8.02
N ARG A 214 29.91 4.36 -7.97
CA ARG A 214 30.91 5.07 -8.82
C ARG A 214 30.36 6.23 -9.66
N LEU A 215 30.19 7.37 -9.01
CA LEU A 215 30.05 8.67 -9.66
C LEU A 215 31.42 9.13 -10.19
N ASP A 216 31.70 8.91 -11.48
CA ASP A 216 32.86 9.51 -12.13
C ASP A 216 32.66 11.01 -12.35
N VAL A 217 33.54 11.82 -11.76
CA VAL A 217 33.54 13.28 -11.93
C VAL A 217 34.11 13.61 -13.31
N ILE A 218 33.23 13.82 -14.28
CA ILE A 218 33.56 14.60 -15.48
C ILE A 218 33.53 16.08 -15.09
N GLU A 219 34.56 16.82 -15.47
CA GLU A 219 34.60 18.28 -15.30
C GLU A 219 33.29 18.91 -15.80
N ASP A 220 32.66 19.76 -14.95
CA ASP A 220 31.42 20.53 -15.15
C ASP A 220 30.02 19.93 -14.78
N MET A 221 29.86 18.69 -14.26
CA MET A 221 28.53 18.19 -13.80
C MET A 221 28.58 17.28 -12.55
N PRO A 222 27.75 17.47 -11.49
CA PRO A 222 27.91 16.79 -10.20
C PRO A 222 27.16 15.45 -9.99
N LEU A 223 26.37 14.96 -10.96
CA LEU A 223 25.66 13.67 -10.88
C LEU A 223 25.67 12.93 -12.22
N VAL A 224 26.45 11.86 -12.35
CA VAL A 224 26.37 10.93 -13.48
C VAL A 224 26.26 9.50 -12.95
N VAL A 225 25.02 9.01 -12.85
CA VAL A 225 24.72 7.57 -12.83
C VAL A 225 24.61 7.12 -14.28
N ASP A 226 25.14 5.94 -14.61
CA ASP A 226 25.11 5.38 -15.96
C ASP A 226 23.68 5.31 -16.56
N GLY A 227 23.58 5.68 -17.84
CA GLY A 227 22.37 5.58 -18.65
C GLY A 227 21.81 6.92 -19.13
N GLU A 228 20.55 6.91 -19.56
CA GLU A 228 19.94 8.04 -20.28
C GLU A 228 19.55 9.21 -19.36
N VAL A 229 19.83 10.44 -19.79
CA VAL A 229 19.48 11.67 -19.03
C VAL A 229 18.54 12.60 -19.82
N LEU A 230 17.37 12.88 -19.24
CA LEU A 230 16.41 13.86 -19.77
C LEU A 230 16.45 15.15 -18.95
N LEU A 231 16.83 16.27 -19.58
CA LEU A 231 16.78 17.60 -18.98
C LEU A 231 15.48 18.33 -19.33
N ILE A 232 14.79 18.85 -18.32
CA ILE A 232 13.51 19.56 -18.41
C ILE A 232 13.67 20.91 -17.73
N SER A 233 13.72 22.00 -18.52
CA SER A 233 13.93 23.35 -17.96
C SER A 233 12.78 24.32 -18.24
N GLY A 234 12.21 24.87 -17.18
CA GLY A 234 11.32 26.03 -17.27
C GLY A 234 12.06 27.34 -17.54
N SER A 235 13.39 27.36 -17.51
CA SER A 235 14.22 28.57 -17.66
C SER A 235 14.89 28.67 -19.04
N SER A 236 15.24 29.88 -19.44
CA SER A 236 16.13 30.14 -20.59
C SER A 236 17.62 30.12 -20.21
N MET A 237 17.96 29.89 -18.94
CA MET A 237 19.31 30.02 -18.40
C MET A 237 20.09 28.69 -18.34
N ALA A 238 19.43 27.56 -18.61
CA ALA A 238 20.07 26.26 -18.67
C ALA A 238 21.10 26.18 -19.81
N LYS A 239 22.40 26.13 -19.46
CA LYS A 239 23.47 25.77 -20.39
C LYS A 239 23.30 24.32 -20.82
N CYS A 240 22.91 24.11 -22.07
CA CYS A 240 22.67 22.80 -22.67
C CYS A 240 23.68 22.53 -23.80
N ASP A 241 24.91 23.02 -23.64
CA ASP A 241 25.89 23.07 -24.73
C ASP A 241 26.23 21.65 -25.23
N GLY A 242 25.88 21.37 -26.49
CA GLY A 242 26.06 20.05 -27.11
C GLY A 242 25.02 18.98 -26.74
N TRP A 243 23.90 19.33 -26.11
CA TRP A 243 22.76 18.42 -25.92
C TRP A 243 21.78 18.53 -27.09
N PRO A 244 21.17 17.42 -27.56
CA PRO A 244 20.14 17.48 -28.60
C PRO A 244 18.85 18.06 -28.01
N LEU A 245 18.41 19.17 -28.57
CA LEU A 245 17.23 19.94 -28.15
C LEU A 245 16.03 19.65 -29.05
N VAL A 246 14.84 19.52 -28.46
CA VAL A 246 13.57 19.43 -29.20
C VAL A 246 12.82 20.76 -29.05
N SER A 247 12.43 21.36 -30.19
CA SER A 247 11.65 22.61 -30.23
C SER A 247 10.21 22.35 -30.67
N TYR A 248 9.26 23.11 -30.12
CA TYR A 248 7.83 22.98 -30.44
C TYR A 248 7.32 24.16 -31.24
N GLN A 249 6.83 23.90 -32.46
CA GLN A 249 6.37 24.91 -33.41
C GLN A 249 4.84 25.06 -33.47
N GLY A 250 4.08 24.38 -32.59
CA GLY A 250 2.63 24.57 -32.43
C GLY A 250 1.71 23.80 -33.40
N SER A 251 2.24 23.15 -34.43
CA SER A 251 1.47 22.38 -35.43
C SER A 251 1.55 20.86 -35.27
N GLN A 252 2.28 20.38 -34.27
CA GLN A 252 2.55 18.97 -34.00
C GLN A 252 1.76 18.50 -32.77
N ALA A 253 1.41 17.21 -32.70
CA ALA A 253 0.86 16.64 -31.47
C ALA A 253 1.98 16.40 -30.44
N SER A 254 1.67 16.54 -29.14
CA SER A 254 2.58 16.28 -27.99
C SER A 254 3.24 14.91 -28.09
N SER A 255 2.45 13.86 -28.33
CA SER A 255 2.92 12.49 -28.54
C SER A 255 3.92 12.32 -29.70
N SER A 256 3.86 13.17 -30.73
CA SER A 256 4.84 13.14 -31.82
C SER A 256 6.19 13.70 -31.38
N LEU A 257 6.20 14.77 -30.57
CA LEU A 257 7.42 15.32 -29.98
C LEU A 257 8.02 14.37 -28.95
N ALA A 258 7.20 13.71 -28.13
CA ALA A 258 7.68 12.71 -27.18
C ALA A 258 8.44 11.59 -27.90
N GLY A 259 7.92 11.12 -29.05
CA GLY A 259 8.63 10.18 -29.92
C GLY A 259 9.96 10.69 -30.48
N ASP A 260 10.11 12.00 -30.72
CA ASP A 260 11.38 12.62 -31.13
C ASP A 260 12.38 12.71 -29.97
N VAL A 261 11.95 13.15 -28.78
CA VAL A 261 12.78 13.19 -27.56
C VAL A 261 13.28 11.78 -27.23
N CYS A 262 12.38 10.79 -27.24
CA CYS A 262 12.69 9.37 -27.10
C CYS A 262 13.77 8.88 -28.09
N ARG A 263 13.67 9.24 -29.37
CA ARG A 263 14.68 8.89 -30.38
C ARG A 263 16.04 9.54 -30.11
N LEU A 264 16.06 10.74 -29.53
CA LEU A 264 17.29 11.44 -29.20
C LEU A 264 17.95 10.87 -27.93
N LEU A 265 17.17 10.52 -26.90
CA LEU A 265 17.65 9.81 -25.71
C LEU A 265 18.38 8.52 -26.10
N HIS A 266 17.69 7.59 -26.80
CA HIS A 266 18.24 6.31 -27.26
C HIS A 266 19.47 6.45 -28.17
N ARG A 267 19.63 7.58 -28.86
CA ARG A 267 20.73 7.80 -29.82
C ARG A 267 21.95 8.48 -29.21
N HIS A 268 21.75 9.34 -28.21
CA HIS A 268 22.78 10.22 -27.68
C HIS A 268 23.04 10.02 -26.17
N GLY A 269 22.28 9.15 -25.50
CA GLY A 269 22.29 8.99 -24.04
C GLY A 269 21.73 10.20 -23.28
N ARG A 270 21.33 11.26 -23.98
CA ARG A 270 20.87 12.51 -23.37
C ARG A 270 20.00 13.33 -24.30
N ALA A 271 19.00 14.02 -23.76
CA ALA A 271 18.16 14.96 -24.50
C ALA A 271 17.66 16.10 -23.59
N ALA A 272 17.30 17.23 -24.18
CA ALA A 272 16.80 18.38 -23.44
C ALA A 272 15.51 18.97 -24.06
N ILE A 273 14.55 19.31 -23.21
CA ILE A 273 13.34 20.06 -23.52
C ILE A 273 13.26 21.30 -22.62
N ARG A 274 12.94 22.46 -23.20
CA ARG A 274 12.90 23.73 -22.48
C ARG A 274 11.70 24.57 -22.85
N ALA A 275 11.10 25.26 -21.88
CA ALA A 275 10.01 26.22 -22.13
C ALA A 275 10.41 27.36 -23.08
N ALA A 276 11.71 27.67 -23.17
CA ALA A 276 12.26 28.64 -24.11
C ALA A 276 12.17 28.21 -25.59
N ASP A 277 12.20 26.90 -25.88
CA ASP A 277 12.14 26.34 -27.24
C ASP A 277 10.71 26.03 -27.71
N ILE A 278 9.71 26.38 -26.88
CA ILE A 278 8.29 26.28 -27.19
C ILE A 278 7.83 27.64 -27.75
N ALA A 279 7.61 27.69 -29.06
CA ALA A 279 7.37 28.94 -29.78
C ALA A 279 5.98 29.57 -29.54
N VAL A 280 5.03 28.80 -29.00
CA VAL A 280 3.61 29.14 -28.88
C VAL A 280 3.17 29.19 -27.41
N GLY A 281 2.25 30.10 -27.09
CA GLY A 281 1.65 30.24 -25.76
C GLY A 281 2.35 31.28 -24.86
N SER A 282 1.65 31.66 -23.79
CA SER A 282 2.20 32.47 -22.70
C SER A 282 3.29 31.68 -21.93
N PRO A 283 4.13 32.32 -21.10
CA PRO A 283 5.10 31.60 -20.27
C PRO A 283 4.48 30.45 -19.46
N GLU A 284 3.26 30.63 -18.95
CA GLU A 284 2.53 29.60 -18.22
C GLU A 284 2.06 28.46 -19.12
N SER A 285 1.49 28.77 -20.29
CA SER A 285 1.11 27.75 -21.27
C SER A 285 2.30 26.94 -21.75
N ARG A 286 3.50 27.55 -21.85
CA ARG A 286 4.73 26.84 -22.22
C ARG A 286 5.18 25.86 -21.15
N ILE A 287 5.07 26.20 -19.85
CA ILE A 287 5.34 25.24 -18.77
C ILE A 287 4.32 24.09 -18.84
N ASN A 288 3.04 24.37 -19.13
CA ASN A 288 2.03 23.32 -19.30
C ASN A 288 2.38 22.35 -20.46
N ILE A 289 2.72 22.89 -21.64
CA ILE A 289 3.13 22.07 -22.80
C ILE A 289 4.44 21.33 -22.50
N LEU A 290 5.36 21.93 -21.75
CA LEU A 290 6.62 21.29 -21.36
C LEU A 290 6.41 20.07 -20.47
N THR A 291 5.52 20.15 -19.47
CA THR A 291 5.26 18.99 -18.59
C THR A 291 4.41 17.93 -19.28
N GLU A 292 3.48 18.30 -20.15
CA GLU A 292 2.74 17.35 -21.00
C GLU A 292 3.71 16.54 -21.88
N ILE A 293 4.63 17.21 -22.59
CA ILE A 293 5.66 16.54 -23.40
C ILE A 293 6.56 15.67 -22.50
N ALA A 294 6.97 16.15 -21.32
CA ALA A 294 7.78 15.38 -20.39
C ALA A 294 7.05 14.12 -19.89
N SER A 295 5.78 14.23 -19.54
CA SER A 295 4.92 13.14 -19.07
C SER A 295 4.75 12.09 -20.17
N ASP A 296 4.45 12.52 -21.40
CA ASP A 296 4.42 11.64 -22.58
C ASP A 296 5.78 10.95 -22.82
N VAL A 297 6.91 11.66 -22.68
CA VAL A 297 8.24 11.04 -22.81
C VAL A 297 8.45 9.97 -21.76
N LEU A 298 8.11 10.24 -20.49
CA LEU A 298 8.28 9.29 -19.39
C LEU A 298 7.32 8.09 -19.46
N ALA A 299 6.18 8.25 -20.14
CA ALA A 299 5.26 7.15 -20.44
C ALA A 299 5.78 6.21 -21.55
N HIS A 300 6.58 6.72 -22.49
CA HIS A 300 7.09 5.96 -23.65
C HIS A 300 8.56 5.53 -23.52
N CYS A 301 9.36 6.22 -22.70
CA CYS A 301 10.78 6.02 -22.48
C CYS A 301 11.12 6.17 -21.00
N ARG A 302 12.02 5.33 -20.49
CA ARG A 302 12.45 5.35 -19.09
C ARG A 302 13.92 5.75 -18.99
N PRO A 303 14.24 7.06 -19.09
CA PRO A 303 15.61 7.51 -18.90
C PRO A 303 16.06 7.21 -17.47
N SER A 304 17.32 6.83 -17.24
CA SER A 304 17.84 6.57 -15.88
C SER A 304 17.71 7.79 -14.96
N GLN A 305 17.81 9.00 -15.53
CA GLN A 305 17.73 10.26 -14.78
C GLN A 305 16.84 11.29 -15.47
N VAL A 306 16.10 12.05 -14.65
CA VAL A 306 15.26 13.18 -15.08
C VAL A 306 15.70 14.42 -14.30
N TRP A 307 16.30 15.38 -14.99
CA TRP A 307 16.79 16.61 -14.39
C TRP A 307 15.75 17.71 -14.59
N ILE A 308 15.26 18.30 -13.49
CA ILE A 308 14.19 19.30 -13.53
C ILE A 308 14.70 20.63 -13.00
N GLU A 309 14.59 21.67 -13.82
CA GLU A 309 14.94 23.04 -13.45
C GLU A 309 13.70 23.93 -13.27
N GLY A 310 13.59 24.50 -12.07
CA GLY A 310 12.55 25.45 -11.67
C GLY A 310 11.42 24.84 -10.83
N GLY A 311 11.00 25.54 -9.79
CA GLY A 311 10.01 25.04 -8.82
C GLY A 311 8.63 24.76 -9.42
N ARG A 312 8.10 25.65 -10.27
CA ARG A 312 6.83 25.42 -10.99
C ARG A 312 6.93 24.22 -11.94
N THR A 313 8.06 24.05 -12.64
CA THR A 313 8.32 22.88 -13.50
C THR A 313 8.30 21.57 -12.71
N ALA A 314 9.02 21.55 -11.59
CA ALA A 314 9.12 20.38 -10.71
C ALA A 314 7.79 20.04 -10.03
N SER A 315 7.15 21.00 -9.36
CA SER A 315 5.84 20.80 -8.72
C SER A 315 4.83 20.27 -9.72
N LYS A 316 4.69 20.91 -10.89
CA LYS A 316 3.74 20.48 -11.91
C LYS A 316 4.04 19.08 -12.43
N LEU A 317 5.27 18.79 -12.86
CA LEU A 317 5.61 17.48 -13.43
C LEU A 317 5.47 16.33 -12.43
N ILE A 318 5.95 16.50 -11.20
CA ILE A 318 5.86 15.46 -10.16
C ILE A 318 4.39 15.17 -9.78
N ARG A 319 3.54 16.20 -9.75
CA ARG A 319 2.09 16.06 -9.56
C ARG A 319 1.39 15.42 -10.76
N GLU A 320 1.79 15.76 -11.98
CA GLU A 320 1.27 15.19 -13.23
C GLU A 320 1.62 13.70 -13.39
N LEU A 321 2.80 13.29 -12.91
CA LEU A 321 3.23 11.89 -12.78
C LEU A 321 2.57 11.15 -11.60
N GLY A 322 1.80 11.85 -10.75
CA GLY A 322 1.04 11.26 -9.65
C GLY A 322 1.85 10.88 -8.40
N TYR A 323 3.12 11.29 -8.27
CA TYR A 323 3.91 10.95 -7.09
C TYR A 323 3.45 11.71 -5.85
N GLN A 324 3.19 10.97 -4.76
CA GLN A 324 2.78 11.52 -3.47
C GLN A 324 3.93 11.52 -2.44
N ARG A 325 4.93 10.65 -2.60
CA ARG A 325 6.11 10.53 -1.74
C ARG A 325 7.35 10.29 -2.61
N MET A 326 8.46 10.93 -2.27
CA MET A 326 9.76 10.71 -2.90
C MET A 326 10.86 10.72 -1.83
N VAL A 327 11.70 9.68 -1.79
CA VAL A 327 12.84 9.59 -0.88
C VAL A 327 13.98 10.46 -1.42
N ALA A 328 14.66 11.19 -0.54
CA ALA A 328 15.87 11.92 -0.93
C ALA A 328 17.06 10.95 -0.90
N VAL A 329 17.69 10.75 -2.07
CA VAL A 329 18.73 9.73 -2.28
C VAL A 329 20.13 10.33 -2.29
N ALA A 330 20.30 11.54 -2.83
CA ALA A 330 21.60 12.20 -2.87
C ALA A 330 21.48 13.73 -2.86
N ASN A 331 22.53 14.39 -2.39
CA ASN A 331 22.67 15.84 -2.38
C ASN A 331 23.92 16.23 -3.19
N ALA A 332 23.71 16.87 -4.34
CA ALA A 332 24.74 17.15 -5.34
C ALA A 332 25.24 18.61 -5.32
N GLY A 333 25.02 19.30 -4.19
CA GLY A 333 25.41 20.69 -3.99
C GLY A 333 24.32 21.51 -3.31
N ASP A 334 24.60 22.77 -3.03
CA ASP A 334 23.61 23.71 -2.48
C ASP A 334 22.30 23.69 -3.29
N GLY A 335 21.25 23.06 -2.74
CA GLY A 335 19.91 23.00 -3.32
C GLY A 335 19.74 22.11 -4.56
N ILE A 336 20.72 21.29 -4.93
CA ILE A 336 20.56 20.27 -5.99
C ILE A 336 20.37 18.91 -5.32
N VAL A 337 19.18 18.34 -5.42
CA VAL A 337 18.81 17.13 -4.66
C VAL A 337 18.20 16.10 -5.59
N ALA A 338 18.69 14.88 -5.48
CA ALA A 338 18.19 13.73 -6.22
C ALA A 338 17.12 13.02 -5.38
N LEU A 339 15.90 12.97 -5.90
CA LEU A 339 14.76 12.27 -5.31
C LEU A 339 14.42 11.03 -6.14
N ARG A 340 13.93 9.97 -5.51
CA ARG A 340 13.38 8.78 -6.18
C ARG A 340 11.97 8.50 -5.65
N SER A 341 11.08 7.97 -6.47
CA SER A 341 9.80 7.44 -5.96
C SER A 341 10.05 6.18 -5.12
N ILE A 342 9.06 5.76 -4.35
CA ILE A 342 9.11 4.50 -3.59
C ILE A 342 9.07 3.29 -4.53
N ASP A 343 8.60 3.44 -5.77
CA ASP A 343 8.83 2.45 -6.83
C ASP A 343 10.30 2.47 -7.27
N GLU A 344 11.04 1.40 -6.98
CA GLU A 344 12.45 1.21 -7.36
C GLU A 344 12.70 1.36 -8.87
N ASN A 345 11.68 1.12 -9.70
CA ASN A 345 11.75 1.25 -11.16
C ASN A 345 11.58 2.71 -11.65
N SER A 346 11.37 3.66 -10.74
CA SER A 346 11.30 5.09 -11.07
C SER A 346 12.68 5.68 -11.36
N PRO A 347 12.78 6.65 -12.29
CA PRO A 347 14.05 7.29 -12.61
C PRO A 347 14.50 8.21 -11.49
N LEU A 348 15.78 8.57 -11.47
CA LEU A 348 16.31 9.51 -10.48
C LEU A 348 15.95 10.95 -10.87
N TYR A 349 15.14 11.62 -10.05
CA TYR A 349 14.68 12.99 -10.27
C TYR A 349 15.63 14.00 -9.63
N VAL A 350 16.51 14.61 -10.43
CA VAL A 350 17.47 15.63 -9.96
C VAL A 350 16.81 17.00 -10.04
N ILE A 351 16.41 17.55 -8.90
CA ILE A 351 15.67 18.81 -8.81
C ILE A 351 16.62 19.97 -8.49
N LYS A 352 16.56 21.04 -9.30
CA LYS A 352 17.30 22.30 -9.10
C LYS A 352 16.36 23.53 -9.06
N PRO A 353 16.44 24.39 -8.03
CA PRO A 353 15.81 25.71 -8.02
C PRO A 353 16.23 26.57 -9.23
N GLY A 354 15.28 27.36 -9.76
CA GLY A 354 15.53 28.16 -10.97
C GLY A 354 16.63 29.22 -10.83
N SER A 355 16.83 29.78 -9.63
CA SER A 355 17.83 30.83 -9.35
C SER A 355 19.22 30.30 -8.96
N TYR A 356 19.46 28.99 -9.04
CA TYR A 356 20.69 28.35 -8.58
C TYR A 356 21.52 27.88 -9.79
N PRO A 357 22.87 28.00 -9.77
CA PRO A 357 23.73 27.44 -10.82
C PRO A 357 23.82 25.91 -10.71
N TRP A 358 24.11 25.23 -11.83
CA TRP A 358 24.40 23.78 -11.86
C TRP A 358 25.78 23.42 -11.29
N VAL A 359 26.71 24.40 -11.24
CA VAL A 359 28.07 24.24 -10.72
C VAL A 359 28.26 25.17 -9.50
N PRO A 360 28.81 24.69 -8.37
CA PRO A 360 29.15 25.55 -7.24
C PRO A 360 30.23 26.59 -7.62
N PRO A 361 30.20 27.82 -7.06
CA PRO A 361 31.34 28.72 -7.15
C PRO A 361 32.55 28.09 -6.45
N ALA A 362 33.73 28.17 -7.06
CA ALA A 362 34.96 27.69 -6.44
C ALA A 362 35.20 28.38 -5.09
N SER A 363 35.26 27.60 -4.01
CA SER A 363 35.45 28.11 -2.65
C SER A 363 36.84 28.73 -2.50
N SER A 364 36.89 30.04 -2.25
CA SER A 364 38.10 30.70 -1.74
C SER A 364 38.46 30.12 -0.38
N ALA A 365 39.69 29.64 -0.22
CA ALA A 365 40.19 29.07 1.03
C ALA A 365 39.95 30.00 2.23
N ILE A 366 39.40 29.43 3.31
CA ILE A 366 39.32 30.09 4.62
C ILE A 366 40.54 29.64 5.42
N ASP A 367 41.17 30.60 6.08
CA ASP A 367 42.46 30.48 6.75
C ASP A 367 42.33 29.82 8.14
N GLU A 368 42.90 28.62 8.32
CA GLU A 368 42.83 27.83 9.57
C GLU A 368 43.70 28.40 10.73
N SER A 369 44.22 29.62 10.62
CA SER A 369 45.17 30.20 11.57
C SER A 369 44.57 30.98 12.75
N ALA A 370 43.35 30.65 13.19
CA ALA A 370 42.79 31.18 14.43
C ALA A 370 41.79 30.22 15.12
N ILE A 371 42.26 29.52 16.16
CA ILE A 371 41.62 29.27 17.48
C ILE A 371 42.47 28.21 18.21
N HIS A 372 43.42 28.68 19.00
CA HIS A 372 44.03 27.94 20.11
C HIS A 372 43.89 28.82 21.38
N GLU A 373 44.05 28.21 22.56
CA GLU A 373 43.89 28.80 23.90
C GLU A 373 42.42 29.11 24.28
N THR A 374 41.76 28.34 25.16
CA THR A 374 42.15 28.24 26.60
C THR A 374 41.37 27.11 27.31
N GLU A 375 42.08 26.21 27.99
CA GLU A 375 41.53 25.46 29.14
C GLU A 375 41.72 26.27 30.42
N GLY A 376 40.82 26.17 31.42
CA GLY A 376 41.13 26.76 32.73
C GLY A 376 40.02 26.91 33.79
N GLN A 377 39.89 25.88 34.62
CA GLN A 377 39.56 25.95 36.07
C GLN A 377 38.12 26.06 36.59
N SER A 378 37.99 25.51 37.81
CA SER A 378 36.79 25.08 38.53
C SER A 378 36.21 26.08 39.52
N SER A 379 34.96 25.85 39.97
CA SER A 379 34.62 25.98 41.40
C SER A 379 33.41 25.13 41.82
N ARG A 380 33.36 24.73 43.11
CA ARG A 380 32.30 23.89 43.74
C ARG A 380 31.45 24.72 44.73
N VAL A 381 30.12 24.61 44.66
CA VAL A 381 29.11 24.68 45.77
C VAL A 381 27.83 23.95 45.28
N GLY A 382 27.01 23.21 46.04
CA GLY A 382 27.13 22.74 47.44
C GLY A 382 25.88 22.96 48.30
N VAL A 383 24.79 22.18 48.14
CA VAL A 383 23.53 22.31 48.94
C VAL A 383 23.00 20.95 49.43
N SER A 384 22.34 20.96 50.60
CA SER A 384 22.00 19.82 51.46
C SER A 384 20.66 19.12 51.17
N LEU A 385 20.59 17.85 51.60
CA LEU A 385 19.37 17.06 51.84
C LEU A 385 18.45 17.67 52.91
N GLY A 386 17.17 17.28 52.88
CA GLY A 386 16.19 17.50 53.94
C GLY A 386 14.98 16.55 53.84
N ASN A 387 14.93 15.53 54.70
CA ASN A 387 13.78 14.62 54.84
C ASN A 387 12.70 15.21 55.75
N ALA A 388 11.42 14.92 55.48
CA ALA A 388 10.38 14.85 56.51
C ALA A 388 9.24 13.90 56.08
N SER A 389 8.79 13.06 57.01
CA SER A 389 7.74 12.05 56.82
C SER A 389 6.50 12.38 57.68
N GLY A 390 5.33 11.82 57.35
CA GLY A 390 4.13 11.99 58.18
C GLY A 390 2.86 11.31 57.64
N ASN A 391 2.48 10.17 58.23
CA ASN A 391 1.20 9.47 58.02
C ASN A 391 0.00 10.24 58.61
N THR A 392 -1.25 9.93 58.18
CA THR A 392 -2.33 9.37 59.04
C THR A 392 -3.61 8.99 58.24
N LEU A 393 -3.91 7.69 58.22
CA LEU A 393 -5.21 6.95 58.22
C LEU A 393 -6.53 7.75 58.48
N VAL A 394 -7.76 7.34 58.08
CA VAL A 394 -8.54 6.13 58.50
C VAL A 394 -9.92 6.01 57.73
N LYS A 395 -10.45 4.78 57.50
CA LYS A 395 -11.89 4.33 57.26
C LYS A 395 -12.53 4.53 55.86
N TYR A 396 -13.43 3.65 55.36
CA TYR A 396 -14.22 2.54 55.95
C TYR A 396 -14.36 1.30 55.02
N MET A 397 -14.68 0.12 55.61
CA MET A 397 -14.93 -1.16 54.91
C MET A 397 -16.37 -1.33 54.40
N VAL A 398 -16.55 -1.77 53.13
CA VAL A 398 -17.72 -2.56 52.66
C VAL A 398 -17.32 -3.69 51.67
N LEU A 399 -16.16 -3.62 51.02
CA LEU A 399 -15.81 -4.45 49.84
C LEU A 399 -15.04 -5.77 50.09
N LEU A 400 -15.10 -6.36 51.29
CA LEU A 400 -14.22 -7.48 51.69
C LEU A 400 -14.59 -8.87 51.10
N SER A 401 -15.58 -8.99 50.22
CA SER A 401 -15.93 -10.25 49.54
C SER A 401 -15.55 -10.32 48.05
N MET A 402 -15.32 -9.18 47.38
CA MET A 402 -14.77 -9.15 46.01
C MET A 402 -13.23 -9.07 46.00
N VAL A 403 -12.63 -8.41 47.01
CA VAL A 403 -11.17 -8.20 47.08
C VAL A 403 -10.39 -9.53 47.22
N ILE A 404 -10.95 -10.55 47.88
CA ILE A 404 -10.29 -11.85 48.07
C ILE A 404 -10.14 -12.64 46.75
N GLY A 405 -10.98 -12.34 45.74
CA GLY A 405 -10.80 -12.84 44.38
C GLY A 405 -9.65 -12.14 43.67
N ALA A 406 -9.71 -10.80 43.58
CA ALA A 406 -8.71 -10.00 42.89
C ALA A 406 -7.28 -10.15 43.45
N SER A 407 -7.13 -10.24 44.78
CA SER A 407 -5.80 -10.44 45.41
C SER A 407 -5.18 -11.81 45.13
N LYS A 408 -5.95 -12.83 44.70
CA LYS A 408 -5.37 -14.10 44.26
C LYS A 408 -4.84 -14.01 42.82
N THR A 409 -5.55 -13.33 41.93
CA THR A 409 -5.11 -13.17 40.53
C THR A 409 -3.86 -12.31 40.45
N ILE A 410 -3.84 -11.16 41.13
CA ILE A 410 -2.67 -10.26 41.15
C ILE A 410 -1.43 -10.95 41.75
N ALA A 411 -1.60 -11.78 42.79
CA ALA A 411 -0.49 -12.51 43.39
C ALA A 411 0.05 -13.64 42.50
N ALA A 412 -0.79 -14.28 41.67
CA ALA A 412 -0.37 -15.25 40.68
C ALA A 412 0.35 -14.56 39.50
N GLU A 413 -0.26 -13.51 38.92
CA GLU A 413 0.32 -12.77 37.79
C GLU A 413 1.68 -12.14 38.13
N ALA A 414 1.86 -11.63 39.35
CA ALA A 414 3.16 -11.12 39.82
C ALA A 414 4.21 -12.23 40.01
N GLN A 415 3.78 -13.46 40.30
CA GLN A 415 4.65 -14.63 40.40
C GLN A 415 5.02 -15.19 39.02
N ASP A 416 4.09 -15.17 38.07
CA ASP A 416 4.31 -15.58 36.68
C ASP A 416 5.24 -14.60 35.96
N PHE A 417 5.01 -13.28 36.10
CA PHE A 417 5.90 -12.27 35.52
C PHE A 417 7.33 -12.34 36.09
N ALA A 418 7.52 -12.72 37.35
CA ALA A 418 8.85 -12.86 37.93
C ALA A 418 9.68 -13.96 37.24
N ALA A 419 9.05 -15.03 36.76
CA ALA A 419 9.74 -16.05 35.95
C ALA A 419 10.13 -15.51 34.56
N ILE A 420 9.22 -14.75 33.93
CA ILE A 420 9.48 -14.10 32.63
C ILE A 420 10.59 -13.05 32.73
N ALA A 421 10.62 -12.25 33.80
CA ALA A 421 11.68 -11.28 34.04
C ALA A 421 13.06 -11.94 34.18
N SER A 422 13.14 -13.16 34.75
CA SER A 422 14.39 -13.94 34.77
C SER A 422 14.82 -14.31 33.34
N ILE A 423 13.90 -14.83 32.51
CA ILE A 423 14.19 -15.18 31.11
C ILE A 423 14.67 -13.96 30.32
N LEU A 424 13.98 -12.81 30.44
CA LEU A 424 14.41 -11.56 29.79
C LEU A 424 15.79 -11.12 30.28
N SER A 425 16.05 -11.18 31.59
CA SER A 425 17.35 -10.80 32.16
C SER A 425 18.49 -11.74 31.77
N GLU A 426 18.22 -13.02 31.56
CA GLU A 426 19.23 -14.03 31.24
C GLU A 426 19.51 -14.16 29.73
N GLN A 427 18.52 -13.88 28.87
CA GLN A 427 18.58 -14.23 27.44
C GLN A 427 18.34 -13.04 26.49
N CYS A 428 17.97 -11.85 27.00
CA CYS A 428 17.56 -10.73 26.13
C CYS A 428 18.18 -9.38 26.53
N ILE A 429 18.18 -9.03 27.82
CA ILE A 429 18.46 -7.66 28.29
C ILE A 429 19.90 -7.23 28.03
N ASP A 430 20.89 -8.13 28.01
CA ASP A 430 22.30 -7.77 27.77
C ASP A 430 22.51 -7.04 26.42
N CYS A 431 21.81 -7.47 25.36
CA CYS A 431 21.78 -6.76 24.07
C CYS A 431 20.61 -5.75 23.96
N HIS A 432 19.49 -5.99 24.65
CA HIS A 432 18.26 -5.19 24.57
C HIS A 432 18.03 -4.29 25.81
N ASN A 433 19.01 -3.45 26.15
CA ASN A 433 18.88 -2.44 27.19
C ASN A 433 19.19 -1.03 26.67
N ALA A 434 18.87 -0.02 27.48
CA ALA A 434 19.02 1.38 27.14
C ALA A 434 20.49 1.87 27.01
N GLU A 435 21.45 1.13 27.57
CA GLU A 435 22.88 1.49 27.64
C GLU A 435 23.70 0.90 26.48
N THR A 436 23.57 -0.40 26.19
CA THR A 436 24.33 -1.08 25.12
C THR A 436 23.76 -0.80 23.73
N ARG A 437 22.43 -0.82 23.58
CA ARG A 437 21.69 -0.59 22.32
C ARG A 437 22.17 -1.43 21.13
N GLU A 438 22.70 -2.63 21.39
CA GLU A 438 23.06 -3.59 20.34
C GLU A 438 21.79 -4.06 19.61
N GLY A 439 20.72 -4.28 20.37
CA GLY A 439 19.35 -4.38 19.86
C GLY A 439 18.70 -3.01 19.62
N THR A 440 17.81 -2.93 18.64
CA THR A 440 17.04 -1.71 18.29
C THR A 440 15.94 -1.35 19.29
N VAL A 441 15.65 -2.25 20.24
CA VAL A 441 14.61 -2.11 21.26
C VAL A 441 15.20 -2.32 22.65
N ASP A 442 14.62 -1.62 23.63
CA ASP A 442 15.00 -1.70 25.04
C ASP A 442 13.91 -2.42 25.82
N LEU A 443 14.22 -3.64 26.26
CA LEU A 443 13.33 -4.50 27.03
C LEU A 443 13.49 -4.29 28.55
N SER A 444 14.56 -3.62 28.98
CA SER A 444 14.84 -3.33 30.40
C SER A 444 13.79 -2.44 31.09
N ARG A 445 12.93 -1.78 30.30
CA ARG A 445 11.76 -1.04 30.78
C ARG A 445 10.66 -1.92 31.39
N PHE A 446 10.57 -3.19 31.02
CA PHE A 446 9.52 -4.09 31.50
C PHE A 446 9.87 -4.65 32.87
N ASN A 447 9.40 -3.99 33.94
CA ASN A 447 9.65 -4.37 35.33
C ASN A 447 8.38 -4.85 36.05
N SER A 448 7.23 -4.77 35.37
CA SER A 448 5.92 -5.15 35.87
C SER A 448 4.94 -5.44 34.74
N VAL A 449 3.85 -6.13 35.08
CA VAL A 449 2.67 -6.33 34.21
C VAL A 449 2.11 -5.00 33.72
N GLU A 450 2.13 -3.97 34.57
CA GLU A 450 1.67 -2.62 34.26
C GLU A 450 2.59 -1.86 33.28
N ASP A 451 3.86 -2.27 33.12
CA ASP A 451 4.75 -1.73 32.08
C ASP A 451 4.44 -2.36 30.72
N ILE A 452 4.10 -3.66 30.69
CA ILE A 452 3.62 -4.36 29.48
C ILE A 452 2.33 -3.70 28.98
N ASP A 453 1.38 -3.43 29.88
CA ASP A 453 0.13 -2.74 29.55
C ASP A 453 0.34 -1.31 29.01
N ARG A 454 1.49 -0.68 29.30
CA ARG A 454 1.85 0.65 28.76
C ARG A 454 2.55 0.61 27.40
N ASP A 455 3.16 -0.53 27.02
CA ASP A 455 3.90 -0.70 25.76
C ASP A 455 3.61 -2.08 25.13
N ARG A 456 2.31 -2.41 24.99
CA ARG A 456 1.84 -3.68 24.39
C ARG A 456 2.30 -3.88 22.95
N SER A 457 2.61 -2.79 22.24
CA SER A 457 3.16 -2.83 20.88
C SER A 457 4.54 -3.46 20.86
N LEU A 458 5.48 -2.95 21.67
CA LEU A 458 6.82 -3.54 21.81
C LEU A 458 6.76 -4.98 22.37
N TRP A 459 5.83 -5.25 23.28
CA TRP A 459 5.63 -6.62 23.78
C TRP A 459 5.10 -7.58 22.69
N LYS A 460 4.27 -7.10 21.75
CA LYS A 460 3.90 -7.86 20.55
C LYS A 460 5.10 -8.09 19.65
N THR A 461 5.95 -7.10 19.42
CA THR A 461 7.18 -7.29 18.63
C THR A 461 8.07 -8.37 19.24
N LEU A 462 8.23 -8.39 20.57
CA LEU A 462 8.94 -9.45 21.28
C LEU A 462 8.30 -10.83 21.05
N PHE A 463 6.97 -10.92 21.18
CA PHE A 463 6.24 -12.16 20.91
C PHE A 463 6.45 -12.64 19.46
N ASP A 464 6.33 -11.74 18.48
CA ASP A 464 6.43 -12.04 17.05
C ASP A 464 7.83 -12.59 16.69
N VAL A 465 8.91 -11.98 17.17
CA VAL A 465 10.28 -12.43 16.85
C VAL A 465 10.67 -13.72 17.57
N VAL A 466 10.15 -13.96 18.78
CA VAL A 466 10.37 -15.23 19.52
C VAL A 466 9.53 -16.37 18.93
N GLU A 467 8.26 -16.10 18.56
CA GLU A 467 7.40 -17.08 17.87
C GLU A 467 8.00 -17.45 16.51
N ALA A 468 8.48 -16.45 15.76
CA ALA A 468 9.13 -16.65 14.47
C ALA A 468 10.54 -17.27 14.57
N GLN A 469 11.05 -17.61 15.77
CA GLN A 469 12.40 -18.12 16.00
C GLN A 469 13.54 -17.20 15.51
N GLN A 470 13.27 -15.89 15.35
CA GLN A 470 14.25 -14.90 14.90
C GLN A 470 15.16 -14.41 16.03
N MET A 471 14.79 -14.65 17.30
CA MET A 471 15.57 -14.30 18.48
C MET A 471 15.51 -15.43 19.54
N PRO A 472 16.62 -15.71 20.25
CA PRO A 472 17.96 -15.13 20.09
C PRO A 472 18.63 -15.55 18.76
N LEU A 473 19.63 -14.77 18.31
CA LEU A 473 20.37 -15.12 17.10
C LEU A 473 21.29 -16.33 17.34
N PRO A 474 21.45 -17.26 16.37
CA PRO A 474 22.27 -18.47 16.55
C PRO A 474 23.71 -18.21 17.01
N ASP A 475 24.31 -17.09 16.61
CA ASP A 475 25.68 -16.70 16.96
C ASP A 475 25.78 -15.73 18.16
N SER A 476 24.65 -15.42 18.84
CA SER A 476 24.63 -14.43 19.94
C SER A 476 25.21 -14.93 21.26
N GLY A 477 25.35 -16.25 21.43
CA GLY A 477 25.73 -16.87 22.71
C GLY A 477 24.58 -17.04 23.71
N TYR A 478 23.37 -16.63 23.35
CA TYR A 478 22.13 -16.83 24.11
C TYR A 478 21.22 -17.84 23.39
N GLU A 479 20.39 -18.57 24.13
CA GLU A 479 19.51 -19.59 23.58
C GLU A 479 18.24 -19.74 24.44
N LEU A 480 17.06 -19.65 23.81
CA LEU A 480 15.79 -19.98 24.46
C LEU A 480 15.46 -21.45 24.24
N ASN A 481 15.62 -22.26 25.29
CA ASN A 481 15.12 -23.64 25.26
C ASN A 481 13.58 -23.68 25.17
N ASP A 482 13.03 -24.79 24.68
CA ASP A 482 11.58 -24.97 24.43
C ASP A 482 10.69 -24.54 25.61
N GLN A 483 11.11 -24.86 26.84
CA GLN A 483 10.34 -24.54 28.03
C GLN A 483 10.36 -23.04 28.35
N GLN A 484 11.51 -22.37 28.22
CA GLN A 484 11.60 -20.91 28.36
C GLN A 484 10.80 -20.21 27.26
N ARG A 485 10.93 -20.68 26.02
CA ARG A 485 10.25 -20.13 24.84
C ARG A 485 8.74 -20.23 24.99
N GLU A 486 8.20 -21.42 25.26
CA GLU A 486 6.75 -21.57 25.42
C GLU A 486 6.23 -20.84 26.66
N SER A 487 7.02 -20.74 27.74
CA SER A 487 6.64 -19.90 28.89
C SER A 487 6.50 -18.43 28.50
N LEU A 488 7.49 -17.90 27.75
CA LEU A 488 7.49 -16.51 27.28
C LEU A 488 6.37 -16.23 26.28
N LEU A 489 6.12 -17.15 25.34
CA LEU A 489 5.04 -17.04 24.36
C LEU A 489 3.66 -17.15 25.04
N SER A 490 3.45 -18.14 25.90
CA SER A 490 2.19 -18.34 26.62
C SER A 490 1.82 -17.15 27.52
N PHE A 491 2.79 -16.64 28.30
CA PHE A 491 2.59 -15.42 29.10
C PHE A 491 2.32 -14.19 28.21
N SER A 492 3.00 -14.07 27.07
CA SER A 492 2.76 -12.96 26.13
C SER A 492 1.37 -13.02 25.51
N ARG A 493 0.90 -14.20 25.06
CA ARG A 493 -0.49 -14.41 24.60
C ARG A 493 -1.48 -14.03 25.70
N GLN A 494 -1.24 -14.46 26.95
CA GLN A 494 -2.06 -14.10 28.10
C GLN A 494 -2.10 -12.59 28.31
N MET A 495 -0.98 -11.87 28.20
CA MET A 495 -0.92 -10.42 28.39
C MET A 495 -1.59 -9.63 27.26
N LEU A 496 -1.34 -9.99 26.00
CA LEU A 496 -1.87 -9.26 24.84
C LEU A 496 -3.38 -9.44 24.67
N SER A 497 -3.95 -10.55 25.18
CA SER A 497 -5.39 -10.85 25.20
C SER A 497 -6.18 -10.24 26.37
N ARG A 498 -5.53 -9.54 27.31
CA ARG A 498 -6.23 -8.86 28.41
C ARG A 498 -7.05 -7.68 27.88
N PRO A 499 -8.18 -7.33 28.53
CA PRO A 499 -8.84 -6.04 28.32
C PRO A 499 -7.82 -4.89 28.36
N ASP A 500 -7.94 -3.93 27.45
CA ASP A 500 -7.10 -2.73 27.47
C ASP A 500 -7.49 -1.90 28.72
N PRO A 501 -6.54 -1.44 29.57
CA PRO A 501 -6.87 -0.73 30.81
C PRO A 501 -7.55 0.64 30.60
N ASN A 502 -7.30 1.29 29.47
CA ASN A 502 -7.91 2.57 29.08
C ASN A 502 -9.33 2.34 28.54
N LEU A 503 -9.50 1.32 27.71
CA LEU A 503 -10.77 0.93 27.09
C LEU A 503 -11.72 0.21 28.06
N LYS A 504 -11.17 -0.49 29.06
CA LYS A 504 -11.86 -1.39 30.01
C LYS A 504 -12.66 -2.50 29.33
N ALA A 505 -12.24 -2.90 28.14
CA ALA A 505 -12.83 -3.95 27.32
C ALA A 505 -11.72 -4.62 26.49
N ILE A 506 -12.01 -5.80 25.93
CA ILE A 506 -11.18 -6.34 24.83
C ILE A 506 -11.36 -5.40 23.64
N ASP A 507 -10.26 -4.98 23.04
CA ASP A 507 -10.26 -4.06 21.90
C ASP A 507 -10.53 -4.85 20.60
N PRO A 508 -11.58 -4.53 19.83
CA PRO A 508 -11.84 -5.14 18.52
C PRO A 508 -11.19 -4.37 17.37
N GLY A 509 -10.44 -3.30 17.67
CA GLY A 509 -9.89 -2.37 16.69
C GLY A 509 -10.81 -1.20 16.34
N LYS A 510 -10.22 -0.17 15.73
CA LYS A 510 -10.89 1.08 15.39
C LYS A 510 -11.92 0.92 14.25
N PRO A 511 -12.99 1.73 14.23
CA PRO A 511 -13.86 1.84 13.06
C PRO A 511 -13.07 2.49 11.92
N ILE A 512 -13.15 1.91 10.73
CA ILE A 512 -12.42 2.40 9.55
C ILE A 512 -13.44 2.82 8.51
N LEU A 513 -13.41 4.10 8.15
CA LEU A 513 -14.17 4.61 7.00
C LEU A 513 -13.48 4.12 5.73
N ARG A 514 -14.02 3.06 5.12
CA ARG A 514 -13.41 2.38 3.99
C ARG A 514 -14.19 2.66 2.72
N ARG A 515 -13.56 3.22 1.68
CA ARG A 515 -14.18 3.26 0.34
C ARG A 515 -14.20 1.87 -0.28
N LEU A 516 -15.14 1.65 -1.20
CA LEU A 516 -15.06 0.50 -2.10
C LEU A 516 -13.78 0.58 -2.94
N THR A 517 -13.10 -0.55 -3.11
CA THR A 517 -12.14 -0.76 -4.20
C THR A 517 -12.85 -0.66 -5.55
N ARG A 518 -12.14 -0.47 -6.65
CA ARG A 518 -12.76 -0.45 -8.00
C ARG A 518 -13.46 -1.78 -8.34
N LEU A 519 -12.95 -2.90 -7.83
CA LEU A 519 -13.56 -4.23 -7.98
C LEU A 519 -14.90 -4.28 -7.24
N GLU A 520 -14.89 -3.91 -5.95
CA GLU A 520 -16.12 -3.86 -5.15
C GLU A 520 -17.13 -2.83 -5.69
N TYR A 521 -16.68 -1.68 -6.20
CA TYR A 521 -17.54 -0.70 -6.87
C TYR A 521 -18.19 -1.31 -8.11
N ASN A 522 -17.41 -1.96 -8.99
CA ASN A 522 -17.95 -2.65 -10.16
C ASN A 522 -19.00 -3.69 -9.76
N ASN A 523 -18.66 -4.58 -8.82
CA ASN A 523 -19.54 -5.65 -8.38
C ASN A 523 -20.81 -5.10 -7.71
N THR A 524 -20.68 -4.09 -6.85
CA THR A 524 -21.81 -3.40 -6.22
C THR A 524 -22.75 -2.78 -7.25
N VAL A 525 -22.22 -2.10 -8.28
CA VAL A 525 -23.05 -1.53 -9.36
C VAL A 525 -23.70 -2.63 -10.20
N ARG A 526 -22.94 -3.68 -10.57
CA ARG A 526 -23.44 -4.87 -11.29
C ARG A 526 -24.64 -5.49 -10.55
N ASP A 527 -24.50 -5.73 -9.26
CA ASP A 527 -25.48 -6.46 -8.45
C ASP A 527 -26.66 -5.55 -8.02
N LEU A 528 -26.42 -4.23 -7.88
CA LEU A 528 -27.48 -3.23 -7.71
C LEU A 528 -28.44 -3.25 -8.91
N PHE A 529 -27.91 -3.20 -10.13
CA PHE A 529 -28.71 -3.17 -11.37
C PHE A 529 -29.11 -4.55 -11.91
N GLY A 530 -28.54 -5.64 -11.36
CA GLY A 530 -28.85 -7.02 -11.76
C GLY A 530 -28.23 -7.43 -13.10
N LEU A 531 -26.98 -7.02 -13.35
CA LEU A 531 -26.28 -7.22 -14.62
C LEU A 531 -25.45 -8.51 -14.63
N ASP A 532 -25.34 -9.15 -15.80
CA ASP A 532 -24.50 -10.33 -16.01
C ASP A 532 -23.11 -10.00 -16.59
N TYR A 533 -22.82 -8.73 -16.88
CA TYR A 533 -21.52 -8.23 -17.36
C TYR A 533 -20.98 -7.10 -16.45
N ASP A 534 -19.72 -6.72 -16.69
CA ASP A 534 -19.01 -5.73 -15.87
C ASP A 534 -19.22 -4.29 -16.35
N ILE A 535 -18.94 -3.32 -15.49
CA ILE A 535 -19.20 -1.90 -15.77
C ILE A 535 -18.11 -1.30 -16.64
N PHE A 536 -16.84 -1.59 -16.32
CA PHE A 536 -15.67 -1.11 -17.04
C PHE A 536 -14.58 -2.19 -17.08
N MET A 537 -13.61 -2.04 -17.99
CA MET A 537 -12.46 -2.95 -18.07
C MET A 537 -11.37 -2.55 -17.07
N PHE A 538 -10.81 -3.51 -16.36
CA PHE A 538 -9.58 -3.33 -15.56
C PHE A 538 -8.70 -4.61 -15.63
N PRO A 539 -7.36 -4.49 -15.78
CA PRO A 539 -6.45 -5.63 -16.04
C PRO A 539 -6.41 -6.74 -14.97
N GLU A 540 -6.72 -6.37 -13.74
CA GLU A 540 -6.63 -7.18 -12.52
C GLU A 540 -7.91 -7.96 -12.27
N ARG A 541 -8.99 -7.63 -13.01
CA ARG A 541 -10.08 -8.58 -13.14
C ARG A 541 -9.60 -9.70 -14.04
N LEU A 542 -9.59 -10.91 -13.49
CA LEU A 542 -9.20 -12.12 -14.19
C LEU A 542 -10.43 -13.02 -14.39
N PRO A 543 -11.44 -12.56 -15.16
CA PRO A 543 -12.62 -13.34 -15.42
C PRO A 543 -12.21 -14.55 -16.26
N ILE A 544 -12.10 -15.67 -15.55
CA ILE A 544 -12.53 -16.96 -16.03
C ILE A 544 -13.82 -16.73 -16.81
N ALA A 545 -13.75 -17.00 -18.11
CA ALA A 545 -14.70 -16.42 -19.07
C ALA A 545 -16.17 -16.85 -18.85
N ASP A 546 -16.37 -17.94 -18.12
CA ASP A 546 -17.63 -18.65 -17.94
C ASP A 546 -17.98 -18.67 -16.44
N LYS A 547 -19.08 -18.03 -16.03
CA LYS A 547 -19.42 -17.81 -14.60
C LYS A 547 -19.71 -19.09 -13.79
N ASP A 548 -19.94 -20.19 -14.49
CA ASP A 548 -20.39 -21.50 -14.00
C ASP A 548 -19.34 -22.61 -14.20
N TYR A 549 -18.07 -22.26 -14.43
CA TYR A 549 -16.99 -23.20 -14.73
C TYR A 549 -16.77 -24.28 -13.64
N PHE A 550 -17.15 -24.01 -12.39
CA PHE A 550 -16.95 -24.90 -11.24
C PHE A 550 -18.28 -25.25 -10.55
N GLN A 551 -19.05 -26.18 -11.14
CA GLN A 551 -20.32 -26.65 -10.58
C GLN A 551 -20.21 -28.04 -9.91
N HIS A 552 -20.83 -28.20 -8.74
CA HIS A 552 -21.04 -29.49 -8.08
C HIS A 552 -22.00 -30.36 -8.89
N GLY A 553 -21.47 -31.14 -9.84
CA GLY A 553 -22.27 -32.02 -10.70
C GLY A 553 -21.50 -32.81 -11.76
N THR A 554 -20.32 -32.33 -12.19
CA THR A 554 -19.37 -33.13 -12.99
C THR A 554 -18.58 -34.15 -12.16
N VAL A 555 -18.77 -34.14 -10.84
CA VAL A 555 -18.21 -35.12 -9.89
C VAL A 555 -19.07 -36.39 -9.89
N VAL A 556 -18.68 -37.40 -10.68
CA VAL A 556 -19.32 -38.73 -10.67
C VAL A 556 -18.75 -39.58 -9.53
N PRO A 557 -19.56 -40.05 -8.56
CA PRO A 557 -19.08 -40.93 -7.49
C PRO A 557 -18.66 -42.30 -8.03
N THR A 558 -17.49 -42.80 -7.65
CA THR A 558 -17.07 -44.18 -7.92
C THR A 558 -17.76 -45.17 -6.99
N VAL A 559 -18.77 -45.87 -7.54
CA VAL A 559 -19.33 -47.20 -7.16
C VAL A 559 -19.55 -47.53 -5.67
N LYS A 560 -20.76 -48.02 -5.38
CA LYS A 560 -21.22 -48.47 -4.04
C LYS A 560 -20.29 -49.44 -3.31
N GLU A 561 -20.15 -49.16 -2.01
CA GLU A 561 -20.10 -50.11 -0.89
C GLU A 561 -19.15 -51.32 -1.01
N SER A 562 -18.02 -51.25 -0.29
CA SER A 562 -17.61 -52.37 0.55
C SER A 562 -17.22 -51.86 1.94
N ASN A 563 -17.73 -52.49 2.99
CA ASN A 563 -17.68 -51.98 4.37
C ASN A 563 -16.31 -52.16 5.02
N HIS A 564 -15.34 -51.29 4.71
CA HIS A 564 -14.15 -51.09 5.55
C HIS A 564 -13.98 -49.59 5.83
N VAL A 565 -14.04 -49.23 7.12
CA VAL A 565 -13.80 -47.87 7.60
C VAL A 565 -12.29 -47.68 7.71
N GLY A 566 -11.74 -46.71 6.97
CA GLY A 566 -10.33 -46.34 7.10
C GLY A 566 -9.47 -46.36 5.83
N ASP A 567 -10.03 -46.16 4.63
CA ASP A 567 -9.30 -45.54 3.51
C ASP A 567 -10.31 -45.00 2.47
N GLN A 568 -10.38 -43.68 2.28
CA GLN A 568 -11.29 -43.04 1.31
C GLN A 568 -10.65 -41.88 0.53
N ARG A 569 -9.47 -42.11 -0.03
CA ARG A 569 -8.97 -41.28 -1.15
C ARG A 569 -9.64 -41.70 -2.48
N ALA A 570 -10.90 -41.32 -2.65
CA ALA A 570 -11.59 -41.50 -3.93
C ALA A 570 -11.08 -40.48 -4.96
N THR A 571 -10.42 -40.96 -6.01
CA THR A 571 -9.90 -40.11 -7.10
C THR A 571 -11.02 -39.67 -8.04
N PHE A 572 -11.54 -38.47 -7.80
CA PHE A 572 -12.48 -37.79 -8.69
C PHE A 572 -11.71 -37.19 -9.89
N ALA A 573 -12.00 -37.68 -11.09
CA ALA A 573 -11.56 -37.03 -12.34
C ALA A 573 -12.47 -35.82 -12.61
N THR A 574 -12.23 -34.72 -11.92
CA THR A 574 -12.97 -33.46 -12.14
C THR A 574 -12.43 -32.76 -13.39
N VAL A 575 -13.33 -32.38 -14.29
CA VAL A 575 -13.03 -31.56 -15.46
C VAL A 575 -13.73 -30.22 -15.32
N VAL A 576 -13.01 -29.17 -15.72
CA VAL A 576 -13.47 -27.79 -15.77
C VAL A 576 -13.13 -27.25 -17.17
N GLU A 577 -14.05 -26.54 -17.81
CA GLU A 577 -13.74 -25.76 -19.00
C GLU A 577 -13.61 -24.28 -18.62
N THR A 578 -12.40 -23.73 -18.78
CA THR A 578 -12.12 -22.32 -18.50
C THR A 578 -10.93 -21.80 -19.32
N SER A 579 -11.02 -20.51 -19.67
CA SER A 579 -9.89 -19.72 -20.14
C SER A 579 -9.84 -18.39 -19.41
N MET A 580 -8.63 -18.00 -19.02
CA MET A 580 -8.27 -16.61 -18.80
C MET A 580 -8.39 -15.83 -20.11
N ARG A 581 -8.76 -14.56 -19.99
CA ARG A 581 -8.57 -13.59 -21.08
C ARG A 581 -7.07 -13.32 -21.24
N GLU A 582 -6.60 -13.14 -22.47
CA GLU A 582 -5.21 -12.73 -22.70
C GLU A 582 -5.00 -11.32 -22.13
N TYR A 583 -3.80 -11.02 -21.63
CA TYR A 583 -3.51 -9.71 -21.05
C TYR A 583 -3.74 -8.59 -22.08
N GLY A 584 -4.57 -7.61 -21.75
CA GLY A 584 -5.00 -6.54 -22.67
C GLY A 584 -6.10 -6.93 -23.66
N GLN A 585 -6.65 -8.15 -23.59
CA GLN A 585 -7.81 -8.55 -24.39
C GLN A 585 -9.07 -7.83 -23.89
N LYS A 586 -9.66 -7.00 -24.75
CA LYS A 586 -10.94 -6.34 -24.48
C LYS A 586 -12.06 -7.37 -24.28
N TYR A 587 -13.00 -7.03 -23.42
CA TYR A 587 -14.16 -7.86 -23.10
C TYR A 587 -15.45 -7.05 -23.06
N ASP A 588 -16.58 -7.76 -23.00
CA ASP A 588 -17.89 -7.15 -22.94
C ASP A 588 -18.12 -6.49 -21.57
N VAL A 589 -18.36 -5.18 -21.60
CA VAL A 589 -18.62 -4.32 -20.44
C VAL A 589 -19.62 -3.24 -20.82
N LEU A 590 -20.22 -2.59 -19.82
CA LEU A 590 -21.14 -1.47 -20.05
C LEU A 590 -20.44 -0.26 -20.70
N LEU A 591 -19.23 0.09 -20.23
CA LEU A 591 -18.51 1.33 -20.55
C LEU A 591 -17.05 1.04 -20.95
N PRO A 592 -16.78 0.54 -22.16
CA PRO A 592 -15.42 0.12 -22.58
C PRO A 592 -14.43 1.28 -22.80
N GLN A 593 -14.87 2.53 -22.69
CA GLN A 593 -14.06 3.75 -22.82
C GLN A 593 -13.76 4.45 -21.48
N LEU A 594 -14.32 3.97 -20.37
CA LEU A 594 -14.07 4.51 -19.03
C LEU A 594 -13.46 3.44 -18.13
N GLY A 595 -12.91 3.87 -17.00
CA GLY A 595 -12.35 3.01 -15.96
C GLY A 595 -11.97 3.83 -14.73
N LEU A 596 -11.89 3.18 -13.58
CA LEU A 596 -11.36 3.78 -12.35
C LEU A 596 -9.84 3.48 -12.24
N PRO A 597 -9.05 4.38 -11.65
CA PRO A 597 -7.64 4.15 -11.34
C PRO A 597 -7.43 2.87 -10.51
N ALA A 598 -6.22 2.32 -10.56
CA ALA A 598 -5.86 1.20 -9.71
C ALA A 598 -5.88 1.58 -8.23
N ASP A 599 -6.34 0.64 -7.39
CA ASP A 599 -6.26 0.80 -5.94
C ASP A 599 -4.83 0.51 -5.48
N ASN A 600 -4.25 1.45 -4.74
CA ASN A 600 -2.95 1.24 -4.10
C ASN A 600 -3.07 0.10 -3.09
N ARG A 601 -2.15 -0.86 -3.17
CA ARG A 601 -2.06 -1.96 -2.22
C ARG A 601 -1.37 -1.47 -0.95
N ALA A 602 -1.91 -1.86 0.21
CA ALA A 602 -1.20 -1.69 1.47
C ALA A 602 0.09 -2.53 1.48
N GLU A 603 1.15 -1.97 2.06
CA GLU A 603 2.40 -2.69 2.32
C GLU A 603 2.12 -3.98 3.10
N HIS A 604 2.63 -5.09 2.59
CA HIS A 604 2.35 -6.48 3.00
C HIS A 604 0.86 -6.91 3.09
N GLY A 605 -0.12 -6.05 2.77
CA GLY A 605 -1.55 -6.30 2.98
C GLY A 605 -2.40 -6.51 1.73
N PHE A 606 -3.70 -6.24 1.88
CA PHE A 606 -4.73 -6.33 0.83
C PHE A 606 -5.16 -4.94 0.33
N ALA A 607 -5.73 -4.86 -0.87
CA ALA A 607 -6.24 -3.64 -1.47
C ALA A 607 -7.53 -3.14 -0.80
N ASN A 608 -8.27 -4.00 -0.08
CA ASN A 608 -9.42 -3.59 0.73
C ASN A 608 -9.02 -3.05 2.12
N ARG A 609 -7.76 -2.62 2.33
CA ARG A 609 -7.32 -1.96 3.56
C ARG A 609 -7.73 -0.49 3.56
N GLY A 610 -8.67 -0.12 4.44
CA GLY A 610 -9.22 1.23 4.48
C GLY A 610 -8.23 2.33 4.87
N ASP A 611 -7.14 1.98 5.55
CA ASP A 611 -6.03 2.87 5.90
C ASP A 611 -5.05 3.13 4.72
N ALA A 612 -5.06 2.28 3.68
CA ALA A 612 -4.29 2.47 2.45
C ALA A 612 -5.12 3.05 1.28
N LEU A 613 -6.45 2.98 1.36
CA LEU A 613 -7.36 3.43 0.31
C LEU A 613 -7.58 4.96 0.34
N ASN A 614 -6.72 5.68 -0.38
CA ASN A 614 -6.84 7.13 -0.56
C ASN A 614 -8.12 7.55 -1.33
N PHE A 615 -8.60 8.78 -1.09
CA PHE A 615 -9.71 9.38 -1.81
C PHE A 615 -9.38 10.84 -2.20
N SER A 616 -8.90 11.03 -3.43
CA SER A 616 -8.50 12.35 -3.94
C SER A 616 -9.64 13.05 -4.69
N PRO A 617 -9.61 14.39 -4.85
CA PRO A 617 -10.58 15.11 -5.68
C PRO A 617 -10.66 14.58 -7.12
N LEU A 618 -9.51 14.22 -7.72
CA LEU A 618 -9.46 13.62 -9.07
C LEU A 618 -10.16 12.26 -9.12
N LEU A 619 -10.05 11.44 -8.07
CA LEU A 619 -10.76 10.17 -7.99
C LEU A 619 -12.28 10.40 -7.85
N PHE A 620 -12.70 11.42 -7.10
CA PHE A 620 -14.11 11.81 -7.00
C PHE A 620 -14.69 12.30 -8.34
N GLU A 621 -13.94 13.11 -9.11
CA GLU A 621 -14.30 13.47 -10.49
C GLU A 621 -14.50 12.24 -11.38
N LYS A 622 -13.65 11.21 -11.24
CA LYS A 622 -13.80 9.95 -11.97
C LYS A 622 -15.03 9.14 -11.55
N TYR A 623 -15.41 9.15 -10.27
CA TYR A 623 -16.67 8.56 -9.82
C TYR A 623 -17.88 9.32 -10.38
N LEU A 624 -17.85 10.65 -10.43
CA LEU A 624 -18.92 11.47 -11.03
C LEU A 624 -19.08 11.23 -12.54
N GLU A 625 -17.96 11.14 -13.28
CA GLU A 625 -17.93 10.80 -14.70
C GLU A 625 -18.48 9.39 -14.95
N MET A 626 -18.04 8.42 -14.16
CA MET A 626 -18.50 7.02 -14.23
C MET A 626 -20.01 6.93 -13.95
N ALA A 627 -20.50 7.55 -12.86
CA ALA A 627 -21.92 7.58 -12.51
C ALA A 627 -22.78 8.23 -13.61
N ALA A 628 -22.31 9.33 -14.20
CA ALA A 628 -23.00 9.97 -15.33
C ALA A 628 -23.13 9.03 -16.53
N ALA A 629 -22.05 8.34 -16.88
CA ALA A 629 -21.99 7.44 -18.02
C ALA A 629 -22.78 6.15 -17.82
N ILE A 630 -22.77 5.56 -16.62
CA ILE A 630 -23.58 4.38 -16.26
C ILE A 630 -25.04 4.67 -16.54
N VAL A 631 -25.57 5.75 -15.96
CA VAL A 631 -27.01 6.02 -15.94
C VAL A 631 -27.51 6.56 -17.29
N SER A 632 -26.62 7.15 -18.10
CA SER A 632 -26.92 7.59 -19.47
C SER A 632 -26.82 6.46 -20.51
N SER A 633 -26.55 5.21 -20.10
CA SER A 633 -26.38 4.08 -21.01
C SER A 633 -27.73 3.47 -21.43
N ASP A 634 -28.06 3.55 -22.73
CA ASP A 634 -29.21 2.86 -23.33
C ASP A 634 -29.17 1.34 -23.08
N ARG A 635 -27.96 0.75 -23.00
CA ARG A 635 -27.78 -0.67 -22.69
C ARG A 635 -28.20 -0.98 -21.25
N LEU A 636 -27.83 -0.13 -20.28
CA LEU A 636 -28.28 -0.30 -18.89
C LEU A 636 -29.80 -0.27 -18.80
N LEU A 637 -30.45 0.65 -19.53
CA LEU A 637 -31.91 0.75 -19.58
C LEU A 637 -32.58 -0.48 -20.21
N ALA A 638 -31.96 -1.09 -21.21
CA ALA A 638 -32.48 -2.29 -21.86
C ALA A 638 -32.31 -3.56 -21.00
N ASP A 639 -31.16 -3.69 -20.33
CA ASP A 639 -30.74 -4.92 -19.66
C ASP A 639 -31.11 -4.95 -18.16
N SER A 640 -31.25 -3.79 -17.49
CA SER A 640 -31.57 -3.72 -16.06
C SER A 640 -33.08 -3.61 -15.77
N GLY A 641 -33.67 -4.73 -15.35
CA GLY A 641 -35.04 -4.74 -14.78
C GLY A 641 -35.19 -3.84 -13.56
N VAL A 642 -34.13 -3.67 -12.75
CA VAL A 642 -34.14 -2.77 -11.57
C VAL A 642 -34.28 -1.31 -11.99
N LEU A 643 -33.60 -0.90 -13.07
CA LEU A 643 -33.73 0.46 -13.60
C LEU A 643 -35.11 0.65 -14.28
N GLN A 644 -35.63 -0.35 -14.97
CA GLN A 644 -36.98 -0.33 -15.54
C GLN A 644 -38.06 -0.16 -14.46
N ASP A 645 -37.99 -0.93 -13.38
CA ASP A 645 -38.88 -0.83 -12.20
C ASP A 645 -38.82 0.57 -11.57
N LEU A 646 -37.61 1.11 -11.35
CA LEU A 646 -37.41 2.47 -10.81
C LEU A 646 -38.04 3.53 -11.73
N LEU A 647 -37.84 3.41 -13.05
CA LEU A 647 -38.37 4.34 -14.05
C LEU A 647 -39.86 4.13 -14.36
N GLY A 648 -40.50 3.11 -13.80
CA GLY A 648 -41.92 2.81 -14.04
C GLY A 648 -42.19 2.31 -15.47
N ILE A 649 -41.19 1.72 -16.11
CA ILE A 649 -41.30 1.15 -17.46
C ILE A 649 -41.76 -0.30 -17.31
N GLU A 650 -42.92 -0.65 -17.88
CA GLU A 650 -43.35 -2.04 -17.94
C GLU A 650 -42.33 -2.89 -18.70
N PRO A 651 -41.89 -4.04 -18.15
CA PRO A 651 -40.88 -4.86 -18.80
C PRO A 651 -41.40 -5.33 -20.17
N PRO A 652 -40.58 -5.30 -21.23
CA PRO A 652 -41.01 -5.75 -22.54
C PRO A 652 -41.45 -7.22 -22.46
N THR A 653 -42.69 -7.51 -22.85
CA THR A 653 -43.21 -8.88 -22.93
C THR A 653 -42.19 -9.76 -23.65
N PRO A 654 -41.79 -10.92 -23.09
CA PRO A 654 -40.65 -11.68 -23.58
C PRO A 654 -40.84 -12.00 -25.07
N LYS A 655 -39.89 -11.55 -25.89
CA LYS A 655 -39.94 -11.74 -27.35
C LYS A 655 -40.07 -13.23 -27.65
N PRO A 656 -41.10 -13.67 -28.40
CA PRO A 656 -41.12 -15.03 -28.93
C PRO A 656 -39.84 -15.26 -29.74
N VAL A 657 -39.16 -16.38 -29.51
CA VAL A 657 -37.94 -16.74 -30.26
C VAL A 657 -38.29 -16.80 -31.74
N ALA A 658 -37.79 -15.81 -32.50
CA ALA A 658 -38.28 -15.54 -33.83
C ALA A 658 -37.75 -16.54 -34.86
N ASN A 659 -38.60 -17.52 -35.22
CA ASN A 659 -38.46 -18.19 -36.49
C ASN A 659 -38.81 -17.20 -37.63
N ARG A 660 -38.10 -17.27 -38.77
CA ARG A 660 -38.11 -16.22 -39.80
C ARG A 660 -39.49 -16.02 -40.45
N GLY A 661 -39.97 -14.77 -40.57
CA GLY A 661 -41.02 -14.45 -41.55
C GLY A 661 -41.76 -13.11 -41.43
N THR A 662 -41.58 -12.25 -42.44
CA THR A 662 -42.51 -11.18 -42.91
C THR A 662 -42.77 -9.91 -42.08
N VAL A 663 -43.17 -8.87 -42.80
CA VAL A 663 -43.13 -7.43 -42.47
C VAL A 663 -44.55 -6.89 -42.20
N VAL A 664 -44.68 -5.85 -41.36
CA VAL A 664 -45.41 -4.57 -41.60
C VAL A 664 -45.50 -3.76 -40.28
N PRO A 665 -45.24 -2.43 -40.28
CA PRO A 665 -45.29 -1.61 -39.07
C PRO A 665 -46.71 -1.14 -38.74
N THR A 666 -47.00 -0.93 -37.45
CA THR A 666 -48.16 -0.14 -37.00
C THR A 666 -47.78 0.75 -35.82
N VAL A 667 -47.89 2.06 -36.03
CA VAL A 667 -47.80 3.05 -34.96
C VAL A 667 -49.07 2.94 -34.12
N SER A 668 -48.96 2.50 -32.87
CA SER A 668 -50.02 2.66 -31.87
C SER A 668 -49.73 3.91 -31.04
N LYS A 669 -50.77 4.72 -30.83
CA LYS A 669 -50.68 5.94 -30.03
C LYS A 669 -50.64 5.54 -28.56
N GLN A 670 -49.81 6.22 -27.77
CA GLN A 670 -50.00 6.25 -26.31
C GLN A 670 -51.40 6.79 -26.03
N SER A 671 -52.20 6.01 -25.30
CA SER A 671 -53.48 6.43 -24.77
C SER A 671 -53.28 6.98 -23.37
N ASP A 672 -53.51 8.27 -23.18
CA ASP A 672 -53.72 8.85 -21.86
C ASP A 672 -54.91 8.15 -21.19
N HIS A 673 -54.65 7.33 -20.17
CA HIS A 673 -55.70 6.81 -19.30
C HIS A 673 -55.35 7.00 -17.83
N ASP A 674 -56.04 7.99 -17.27
CA ASP A 674 -56.13 8.38 -15.88
C ASP A 674 -56.56 7.21 -14.97
N HIS A 675 -55.66 6.80 -14.07
CA HIS A 675 -55.95 5.95 -12.92
C HIS A 675 -55.34 6.60 -11.66
N GLY A 676 -56.19 7.31 -10.92
CA GLY A 676 -55.84 8.05 -9.70
C GLY A 676 -55.43 7.21 -8.49
N GLY A 677 -54.31 6.49 -8.61
CA GLY A 677 -53.42 6.29 -7.47
C GLY A 677 -52.56 7.54 -7.27
N ASP A 678 -52.15 7.84 -6.04
CA ASP A 678 -51.29 8.99 -5.78
C ASP A 678 -49.91 8.77 -6.45
N HIS A 679 -49.69 9.47 -7.56
CA HIS A 679 -48.46 9.41 -8.34
C HIS A 679 -47.22 9.70 -7.49
N ARG A 680 -47.33 10.59 -6.49
CA ARG A 680 -46.25 10.88 -5.53
C ARG A 680 -45.95 9.68 -4.65
N ALA A 681 -46.97 8.97 -4.17
CA ALA A 681 -46.79 7.75 -3.38
C ALA A 681 -46.14 6.62 -4.20
N THR A 682 -46.52 6.45 -5.47
CA THR A 682 -45.90 5.48 -6.39
C THR A 682 -44.44 5.83 -6.71
N LEU A 683 -44.12 7.11 -6.90
CA LEU A 683 -42.75 7.59 -7.06
C LEU A 683 -41.92 7.35 -5.78
N GLN A 684 -42.46 7.70 -4.62
CA GLN A 684 -41.81 7.51 -3.33
C GLN A 684 -41.53 6.02 -3.05
N ALA A 685 -42.44 5.10 -3.37
CA ALA A 685 -42.22 3.67 -3.20
C ALA A 685 -41.11 3.11 -4.09
N ARG A 686 -41.00 3.58 -5.34
CA ARG A 686 -39.91 3.19 -6.27
C ARG A 686 -38.55 3.71 -5.80
N ILE A 687 -38.50 4.98 -5.36
CA ILE A 687 -37.29 5.60 -4.81
C ILE A 687 -36.84 4.89 -3.51
N ASP A 688 -37.76 4.60 -2.58
CA ASP A 688 -37.47 3.86 -1.36
C ASP A 688 -36.86 2.47 -1.67
N GLY A 689 -37.50 1.69 -2.55
CA GLY A 689 -37.01 0.37 -2.94
C GLY A 689 -35.60 0.38 -3.56
N PHE A 690 -35.25 1.43 -4.31
CA PHE A 690 -33.91 1.60 -4.87
C PHE A 690 -32.89 2.05 -3.82
N LEU A 691 -33.20 3.08 -3.02
CA LEU A 691 -32.26 3.68 -2.07
C LEU A 691 -31.87 2.74 -0.93
N ASN A 692 -32.82 1.95 -0.38
CA ASN A 692 -32.49 0.95 0.66
C ASN A 692 -31.48 -0.11 0.15
N ARG A 693 -31.51 -0.43 -1.15
CA ARG A 693 -30.52 -1.31 -1.79
C ARG A 693 -29.20 -0.59 -2.01
N ALA A 694 -29.22 0.60 -2.62
CA ALA A 694 -28.01 1.35 -2.94
C ALA A 694 -27.19 1.74 -1.70
N HIS A 695 -27.85 2.22 -0.63
CA HIS A 695 -27.19 2.58 0.63
C HIS A 695 -26.92 1.36 1.54
N ARG A 696 -27.43 0.18 1.16
CA ARG A 696 -27.24 -1.11 1.87
C ARG A 696 -27.65 -1.08 3.35
N ARG A 697 -28.62 -0.23 3.67
CA ARG A 697 -29.23 -0.05 5.00
C ARG A 697 -30.64 0.48 4.88
N GLN A 698 -31.38 0.47 5.99
CA GLN A 698 -32.61 1.24 6.06
C GLN A 698 -32.31 2.74 5.90
N ILE A 699 -33.00 3.39 4.97
CA ILE A 699 -32.96 4.85 4.82
C ILE A 699 -33.90 5.53 5.82
N THR A 700 -33.59 6.76 6.17
CA THR A 700 -34.45 7.63 6.98
C THR A 700 -35.53 8.28 6.12
N ASP A 701 -36.66 8.65 6.75
CA ASP A 701 -37.70 9.44 6.08
C ASP A 701 -37.16 10.75 5.49
N THR A 702 -36.17 11.36 6.16
CA THR A 702 -35.48 12.57 5.69
C THR A 702 -34.74 12.31 4.38
N GLU A 703 -33.92 11.26 4.28
CA GLU A 703 -33.21 10.90 3.04
C GLU A 703 -34.18 10.61 1.89
N LEU A 704 -35.26 9.86 2.17
CA LEU A 704 -36.30 9.56 1.19
C LEU A 704 -37.00 10.83 0.69
N GLN A 705 -37.41 11.73 1.60
CA GLN A 705 -38.03 12.99 1.21
C GLN A 705 -37.05 13.93 0.47
N THR A 706 -35.76 13.95 0.82
CA THR A 706 -34.74 14.70 0.08
C THR A 706 -34.60 14.20 -1.35
N ALA A 707 -34.56 12.88 -1.56
CA ALA A 707 -34.49 12.30 -2.90
C ALA A 707 -35.76 12.57 -3.73
N VAL A 708 -36.95 12.40 -3.14
CA VAL A 708 -38.24 12.75 -3.78
C VAL A 708 -38.27 14.23 -4.16
N GLN A 709 -37.92 15.14 -3.25
CA GLN A 709 -37.90 16.59 -3.51
C GLN A 709 -36.89 16.97 -4.59
N PHE A 710 -35.74 16.30 -4.67
CA PHE A 710 -34.77 16.49 -5.75
C PHE A 710 -35.36 16.11 -7.11
N VAL A 711 -36.00 14.94 -7.21
CA VAL A 711 -36.67 14.50 -8.45
C VAL A 711 -37.80 15.45 -8.84
N GLU A 712 -38.66 15.83 -7.88
CA GLU A 712 -39.72 16.82 -8.10
C GLU A 712 -39.17 18.19 -8.54
N SER A 713 -38.03 18.64 -8.02
CA SER A 713 -37.41 19.90 -8.44
C SER A 713 -36.90 19.85 -9.88
N GLN A 714 -36.34 18.70 -10.33
CA GLN A 714 -35.95 18.52 -11.73
C GLN A 714 -37.19 18.55 -12.65
N ILE A 715 -38.28 17.87 -12.27
CA ILE A 715 -39.53 17.86 -13.04
C ILE A 715 -40.11 19.28 -13.13
N ASN A 716 -40.18 20.00 -12.01
CA ASN A 716 -40.65 21.39 -11.97
C ASN A 716 -39.76 22.37 -12.78
N SER A 717 -38.49 22.02 -13.02
CA SER A 717 -37.59 22.77 -13.91
C SER A 717 -37.79 22.48 -15.41
N GLY A 718 -38.75 21.61 -15.76
CA GLY A 718 -39.11 21.27 -17.13
C GLY A 718 -38.53 19.94 -17.65
N GLN A 719 -37.97 19.10 -16.78
CA GLN A 719 -37.58 17.74 -17.17
C GLN A 719 -38.74 16.74 -17.06
N THR A 720 -38.65 15.65 -17.81
CA THR A 720 -39.52 14.48 -17.60
C THR A 720 -39.02 13.65 -16.42
N GLU A 721 -39.87 12.74 -15.91
CA GLU A 721 -39.54 11.91 -14.75
C GLU A 721 -38.27 11.06 -14.96
N THR A 722 -38.06 10.52 -16.16
CA THR A 722 -36.92 9.63 -16.45
C THR A 722 -35.56 10.33 -16.30
N PRO A 723 -35.25 11.46 -16.96
CA PRO A 723 -34.02 12.23 -16.70
C PRO A 723 -33.87 12.69 -15.24
N ALA A 724 -34.97 13.00 -14.55
CA ALA A 724 -34.95 13.40 -13.15
C ALA A 724 -34.51 12.25 -12.23
N LEU A 725 -35.08 11.05 -12.42
CA LEU A 725 -34.67 9.82 -11.73
C LEU A 725 -33.24 9.41 -12.12
N GLN A 726 -32.85 9.54 -13.38
CA GLN A 726 -31.47 9.29 -13.82
C GLN A 726 -30.46 10.19 -13.09
N ARG A 727 -30.75 11.49 -12.93
CA ARG A 727 -29.92 12.39 -12.12
C ARG A 727 -29.87 12.00 -10.64
N MET A 728 -30.97 11.52 -10.08
CA MET A 728 -30.98 10.99 -8.71
C MET A 728 -30.05 9.77 -8.58
N VAL A 729 -30.14 8.81 -9.51
CA VAL A 729 -29.25 7.64 -9.52
C VAL A 729 -27.78 8.05 -9.68
N GLN A 730 -27.46 9.01 -10.54
CA GLN A 730 -26.10 9.55 -10.68
C GLN A 730 -25.56 10.11 -9.35
N ALA A 731 -26.39 10.88 -8.63
CA ALA A 731 -26.03 11.43 -7.32
C ALA A 731 -25.80 10.33 -6.28
N VAL A 732 -26.67 9.30 -6.26
CA VAL A 732 -26.54 8.13 -5.37
C VAL A 732 -25.25 7.34 -5.67
N LEU A 733 -24.94 7.03 -6.92
CA LEU A 733 -23.72 6.28 -7.29
C LEU A 733 -22.41 7.03 -6.99
N SER A 734 -22.50 8.32 -6.65
CA SER A 734 -21.38 9.19 -6.28
C SER A 734 -21.42 9.61 -4.80
N SER A 735 -22.40 9.14 -4.01
CA SER A 735 -22.59 9.57 -2.63
C SER A 735 -21.63 8.84 -1.67
N PRO A 736 -21.31 9.44 -0.50
CA PRO A 736 -20.57 8.74 0.55
C PRO A 736 -21.25 7.43 0.99
N GLU A 737 -22.59 7.42 1.07
CA GLU A 737 -23.39 6.25 1.46
C GLU A 737 -23.25 5.08 0.49
N PHE A 738 -23.01 5.36 -0.80
CA PHE A 738 -22.76 4.33 -1.81
C PHE A 738 -21.27 3.95 -1.89
N LEU A 739 -20.39 4.96 -1.90
CA LEU A 739 -18.94 4.79 -2.12
C LEU A 739 -18.18 4.23 -0.90
N PHE A 740 -18.73 4.35 0.31
CA PHE A 740 -18.05 3.93 1.54
C PHE A 740 -18.86 2.90 2.34
N LEU A 741 -18.12 2.04 3.05
CA LEU A 741 -18.58 1.29 4.20
C LEU A 741 -18.20 2.08 5.44
N SER A 742 -19.17 2.31 6.32
CA SER A 742 -18.97 3.08 7.54
C SER A 742 -19.58 2.37 8.74
N GLU A 743 -18.87 2.46 9.86
CA GLU A 743 -19.25 1.92 11.16
C GLU A 743 -19.26 3.08 12.16
N PRO A 744 -20.28 3.97 12.10
CA PRO A 744 -20.26 5.24 12.81
C PRO A 744 -20.12 5.10 14.33
N ILE A 745 -19.49 6.09 14.95
CA ILE A 745 -19.45 6.20 16.41
C ILE A 745 -20.87 6.51 16.92
N ILE A 746 -21.31 5.75 17.94
CA ILE A 746 -22.61 5.90 18.59
C ILE A 746 -22.35 6.45 20.00
N GLU A 747 -22.51 7.75 20.20
CA GLU A 747 -22.16 8.45 21.46
C GLU A 747 -22.80 7.85 22.73
N SER A 748 -23.95 7.17 22.60
CA SER A 748 -24.67 6.54 23.70
C SER A 748 -24.19 5.13 24.06
N ALA A 749 -23.33 4.52 23.25
CA ALA A 749 -22.74 3.22 23.54
C ALA A 749 -21.43 3.34 24.35
N GLY A 750 -21.01 2.24 24.98
CA GLY A 750 -19.74 2.16 25.72
C GLY A 750 -18.51 2.33 24.81
N PRO A 751 -17.28 2.22 25.35
CA PRO A 751 -16.04 2.38 24.58
C PRO A 751 -15.85 1.34 23.46
N VAL A 752 -16.55 0.21 23.55
CA VAL A 752 -16.72 -0.80 22.50
C VAL A 752 -18.21 -1.06 22.31
N ARG A 753 -18.63 -1.33 21.06
CA ARG A 753 -20.00 -1.74 20.72
C ARG A 753 -20.00 -2.97 19.81
N LYS A 754 -21.09 -3.74 19.86
CA LYS A 754 -21.41 -4.71 18.79
C LYS A 754 -21.80 -3.95 17.52
N LEU A 755 -21.52 -4.51 16.35
CA LEU A 755 -22.03 -4.01 15.08
C LEU A 755 -23.56 -4.10 15.04
N GLY A 756 -24.19 -3.14 14.36
CA GLY A 756 -25.60 -3.15 14.04
C GLY A 756 -25.92 -4.17 12.92
N PRO A 757 -27.19 -4.55 12.74
CA PRO A 757 -27.58 -5.59 11.78
C PRO A 757 -27.11 -5.34 10.34
N TYR A 758 -27.23 -4.10 9.86
CA TYR A 758 -26.79 -3.73 8.51
C TYR A 758 -25.27 -3.61 8.40
N GLU A 759 -24.57 -3.20 9.45
CA GLU A 759 -23.10 -3.14 9.46
C GLU A 759 -22.52 -4.55 9.33
N LEU A 760 -23.03 -5.50 10.12
CA LEU A 760 -22.64 -6.91 10.06
C LEU A 760 -22.99 -7.56 8.72
N ALA A 761 -24.16 -7.26 8.14
CA ALA A 761 -24.55 -7.73 6.81
C ALA A 761 -23.60 -7.23 5.71
N ASN A 762 -23.24 -5.94 5.74
CA ASN A 762 -22.27 -5.37 4.80
C ASN A 762 -20.88 -5.98 4.99
N ARG A 763 -20.40 -6.09 6.23
CA ARG A 763 -19.08 -6.69 6.51
C ARG A 763 -19.02 -8.14 5.99
N LEU A 764 -20.10 -8.92 6.17
CA LEU A 764 -20.22 -10.28 5.64
C LEU A 764 -20.26 -10.33 4.09
N SER A 765 -21.04 -9.46 3.43
CA SER A 765 -21.15 -9.49 1.96
C SER A 765 -19.87 -9.04 1.26
N TYR A 766 -19.19 -8.01 1.77
CA TYR A 766 -17.93 -7.56 1.19
C TYR A 766 -16.77 -8.52 1.49
N PHE A 767 -16.80 -9.25 2.62
CA PHE A 767 -15.86 -10.34 2.89
C PHE A 767 -16.05 -11.52 1.92
N LEU A 768 -17.27 -12.08 1.81
CA LEU A 768 -17.49 -13.32 1.06
C LEU A 768 -17.68 -13.14 -0.45
N TRP A 769 -18.23 -11.99 -0.88
CA TRP A 769 -18.65 -11.76 -2.27
C TRP A 769 -18.03 -10.51 -2.90
N SER A 770 -17.22 -9.73 -2.18
CA SER A 770 -16.69 -8.43 -2.65
C SER A 770 -17.80 -7.51 -3.23
N SER A 771 -19.01 -7.56 -2.67
CA SER A 771 -20.19 -6.88 -3.20
C SER A 771 -21.23 -6.59 -2.11
N MET A 772 -22.33 -5.94 -2.49
CA MET A 772 -23.43 -5.58 -1.59
C MET A 772 -24.23 -6.80 -1.08
N PRO A 773 -24.91 -6.68 0.08
CA PRO A 773 -25.85 -7.69 0.55
C PRO A 773 -27.00 -7.94 -0.44
N ASP A 774 -27.40 -9.21 -0.59
CA ASP A 774 -28.55 -9.59 -1.39
C ASP A 774 -29.89 -9.31 -0.67
N LYS A 775 -31.01 -9.61 -1.34
CA LYS A 775 -32.36 -9.38 -0.79
C LYS A 775 -32.63 -10.19 0.48
N GLU A 776 -32.05 -11.38 0.62
CA GLU A 776 -32.23 -12.22 1.81
C GLU A 776 -31.44 -11.62 2.99
N LEU A 777 -30.15 -11.34 2.81
CA LEU A 777 -29.29 -10.80 3.86
C LEU A 777 -29.75 -9.41 4.33
N LEU A 778 -30.24 -8.56 3.42
CA LEU A 778 -30.90 -7.29 3.79
C LEU A 778 -32.19 -7.51 4.60
N SER A 779 -32.95 -8.58 4.33
CA SER A 779 -34.17 -8.91 5.07
C SER A 779 -33.85 -9.40 6.50
N VAL A 780 -32.84 -10.28 6.63
CA VAL A 780 -32.35 -10.79 7.92
C VAL A 780 -31.69 -9.67 8.74
N ALA A 781 -31.02 -8.71 8.09
CA ALA A 781 -30.55 -7.49 8.73
C ALA A 781 -31.71 -6.60 9.21
N LYS A 782 -32.73 -6.40 8.36
CA LYS A 782 -33.92 -5.59 8.71
C LYS A 782 -34.70 -6.15 9.90
N SER A 783 -34.75 -7.47 10.09
CA SER A 783 -35.36 -8.08 11.28
C SER A 783 -34.49 -8.03 12.54
N GLY A 784 -33.20 -7.67 12.42
CA GLY A 784 -32.20 -7.77 13.47
C GLY A 784 -31.71 -9.19 13.74
N SER A 785 -32.27 -10.21 13.07
CA SER A 785 -31.98 -11.63 13.34
C SER A 785 -30.54 -12.03 13.02
N ILE A 786 -29.83 -11.29 12.15
CA ILE A 786 -28.41 -11.53 11.83
C ILE A 786 -27.48 -11.41 13.05
N LEU A 787 -27.92 -10.77 14.14
CA LEU A 787 -27.14 -10.65 15.37
C LEU A 787 -27.12 -11.93 16.22
N ASP A 788 -27.98 -12.90 15.89
CA ASP A 788 -27.99 -14.26 16.45
C ASP A 788 -26.96 -15.15 15.74
N ALA A 789 -26.21 -15.93 16.51
CA ALA A 789 -25.10 -16.72 15.99
C ALA A 789 -25.54 -17.84 15.04
N GLU A 790 -26.68 -18.51 15.29
CA GLU A 790 -27.15 -19.60 14.42
C GLU A 790 -27.69 -19.08 13.09
N VAL A 791 -28.33 -17.91 13.13
CA VAL A 791 -28.77 -17.19 11.90
C VAL A 791 -27.56 -16.73 11.08
N LEU A 792 -26.53 -16.20 11.75
CA LEU A 792 -25.28 -15.78 11.10
C LEU A 792 -24.56 -16.96 10.43
N ARG A 793 -24.40 -18.09 11.13
CA ARG A 793 -23.89 -19.36 10.56
C ARG A 793 -24.66 -19.79 9.32
N THR A 794 -25.99 -19.79 9.41
CA THR A 794 -26.88 -20.18 8.31
C THR A 794 -26.64 -19.29 7.08
N GLN A 795 -26.45 -17.98 7.27
CA GLN A 795 -26.12 -17.06 6.17
C GLN A 795 -24.70 -17.29 5.62
N VAL A 796 -23.69 -17.55 6.45
CA VAL A 796 -22.33 -17.90 5.99
C VAL A 796 -22.38 -19.12 5.07
N HIS A 797 -22.96 -20.25 5.50
CA HIS A 797 -23.04 -21.45 4.67
C HIS A 797 -23.86 -21.25 3.40
N ARG A 798 -24.97 -20.49 3.45
CA ARG A 798 -25.75 -20.12 2.25
C ARG A 798 -24.89 -19.36 1.25
N MET A 799 -24.17 -18.33 1.71
CA MET A 799 -23.37 -17.47 0.85
C MET A 799 -22.15 -18.18 0.27
N LEU A 800 -21.57 -19.14 1.00
CA LEU A 800 -20.53 -20.03 0.50
C LEU A 800 -21.06 -21.06 -0.52
N ALA A 801 -22.31 -21.51 -0.39
CA ALA A 801 -22.93 -22.40 -1.36
C ALA A 801 -23.28 -21.69 -2.70
N GLU A 802 -23.47 -20.37 -2.69
CA GLU A 802 -23.85 -19.57 -3.86
C GLU A 802 -22.65 -19.24 -4.78
N ARG A 803 -22.27 -20.22 -5.61
CA ARG A 803 -21.02 -20.19 -6.40
C ARG A 803 -20.87 -19.03 -7.38
N SER A 804 -21.97 -18.46 -7.88
CA SER A 804 -21.94 -17.28 -8.76
C SER A 804 -21.30 -16.05 -8.11
N HIS A 805 -21.31 -16.00 -6.77
CA HIS A 805 -20.75 -14.93 -5.94
C HIS A 805 -19.59 -15.42 -5.05
N SER A 806 -19.61 -16.66 -4.55
CA SER A 806 -18.52 -17.18 -3.69
C SER A 806 -17.15 -17.22 -4.38
N ARG A 807 -17.11 -17.32 -5.72
CA ARG A 807 -15.86 -17.29 -6.49
C ARG A 807 -15.09 -15.97 -6.35
N GLU A 808 -15.76 -14.89 -5.92
CA GLU A 808 -15.11 -13.59 -5.73
C GLU A 808 -14.07 -13.65 -4.57
N LEU A 809 -14.14 -14.65 -3.65
CA LEU A 809 -13.02 -14.95 -2.72
C LEU A 809 -11.76 -15.42 -3.48
N SER A 810 -11.89 -16.25 -4.51
CA SER A 810 -10.78 -16.66 -5.36
C SER A 810 -10.31 -15.49 -6.23
N GLU A 811 -11.30 -14.84 -6.88
CA GLU A 811 -11.30 -13.56 -7.59
C GLU A 811 -10.40 -12.47 -6.98
N SER A 812 -10.58 -12.29 -5.66
CA SER A 812 -10.14 -11.14 -4.88
C SER A 812 -9.13 -11.53 -3.81
N PHE A 813 -9.50 -12.38 -2.84
CA PHE A 813 -8.62 -12.76 -1.73
C PHE A 813 -7.45 -13.63 -2.23
N ALA A 814 -7.69 -14.71 -2.97
CA ALA A 814 -6.61 -15.63 -3.35
C ALA A 814 -5.59 -15.01 -4.33
N VAL A 815 -6.04 -14.22 -5.31
CA VAL A 815 -5.16 -13.45 -6.20
C VAL A 815 -4.24 -12.54 -5.40
N GLN A 816 -4.80 -11.79 -4.44
CA GLN A 816 -4.03 -10.86 -3.61
C GLN A 816 -3.10 -11.60 -2.65
N TRP A 817 -3.62 -12.55 -1.87
CA TRP A 817 -2.87 -13.33 -0.89
C TRP A 817 -1.63 -13.94 -1.53
N LEU A 818 -1.78 -14.67 -2.64
CA LEU A 818 -0.68 -15.33 -3.35
C LEU A 818 0.21 -14.38 -4.18
N ARG A 819 -0.03 -13.06 -4.12
CA ARG A 819 0.66 -12.01 -4.90
C ARG A 819 0.55 -12.20 -6.43
N LEU A 820 -0.46 -12.92 -6.90
CA LEU A 820 -0.62 -13.29 -8.31
C LEU A 820 -0.99 -12.10 -9.21
N ASP A 821 -1.46 -11.00 -8.62
CA ASP A 821 -1.59 -9.69 -9.25
C ASP A 821 -0.29 -9.21 -9.91
N GLN A 822 0.86 -9.57 -9.33
CA GLN A 822 2.19 -9.21 -9.83
C GLN A 822 2.70 -10.16 -10.92
N LEU A 823 2.08 -11.33 -11.13
CA LEU A 823 2.57 -12.35 -12.06
C LEU A 823 2.78 -11.81 -13.49
N TYR A 824 1.94 -10.87 -13.94
CA TYR A 824 2.00 -10.27 -15.28
C TYR A 824 3.20 -9.34 -15.55
N SER A 825 3.86 -8.82 -14.50
CA SER A 825 5.10 -8.05 -14.66
C SER A 825 6.33 -8.96 -14.77
N SER A 826 6.27 -10.15 -14.16
CA SER A 826 7.33 -11.17 -14.17
C SER A 826 7.49 -11.84 -15.54
N LYS A 827 8.42 -11.32 -16.35
CA LYS A 827 8.67 -11.80 -17.72
C LYS A 827 10.03 -12.51 -17.84
N PRO A 828 10.06 -13.85 -17.89
CA PRO A 828 11.27 -14.59 -18.23
C PRO A 828 11.84 -14.18 -19.59
N ASP A 829 13.17 -14.15 -19.73
CA ASP A 829 13.84 -13.81 -20.98
C ASP A 829 13.41 -14.74 -22.11
N ARG A 830 13.15 -14.15 -23.28
CA ARG A 830 12.57 -14.85 -24.42
C ARG A 830 13.57 -15.74 -25.17
N LYS A 831 14.89 -15.53 -25.02
CA LYS A 831 15.92 -16.38 -25.63
C LYS A 831 16.19 -17.60 -24.77
N LEU A 832 16.25 -17.44 -23.45
CA LEU A 832 16.45 -18.52 -22.48
C LEU A 832 15.17 -19.36 -22.33
N PHE A 833 14.05 -18.72 -21.98
CA PHE A 833 12.81 -19.38 -21.55
C PHE A 833 11.78 -19.51 -22.67
N LYS A 834 12.20 -20.07 -23.82
CA LYS A 834 11.36 -20.18 -25.04
C LYS A 834 10.03 -20.89 -24.83
N LYS A 835 9.94 -21.83 -23.88
CA LYS A 835 8.70 -22.58 -23.57
C LYS A 835 7.61 -21.70 -22.94
N PHE A 836 7.99 -20.58 -22.30
CA PHE A 836 7.06 -19.61 -21.72
C PHE A 836 6.20 -18.90 -22.76
N TYR A 837 6.70 -18.77 -23.99
CA TYR A 837 6.10 -18.00 -25.08
C TYR A 837 5.55 -18.94 -26.17
N SER A 838 4.29 -18.77 -26.55
CA SER A 838 3.62 -19.62 -27.54
C SER A 838 2.70 -18.82 -28.49
N GLY A 839 2.11 -19.53 -29.46
CA GLY A 839 1.22 -18.95 -30.47
C GLY A 839 1.93 -18.07 -31.52
N PRO A 840 1.16 -17.46 -32.44
CA PRO A 840 1.70 -16.62 -33.50
C PRO A 840 2.52 -15.45 -32.94
N GLN A 841 3.74 -15.27 -33.45
CA GLN A 841 4.69 -14.24 -33.01
C GLN A 841 5.07 -14.31 -31.50
N GLY A 842 4.75 -15.40 -30.80
CA GLY A 842 5.02 -15.54 -29.35
C GLY A 842 4.19 -14.61 -28.48
N LYS A 843 2.93 -14.35 -28.86
CA LYS A 843 2.01 -13.43 -28.15
C LYS A 843 1.26 -14.09 -26.98
N SER A 844 1.10 -15.41 -27.00
CA SER A 844 0.50 -16.14 -25.88
C SER A 844 1.60 -16.54 -24.88
N THR A 845 1.27 -16.58 -23.60
CA THR A 845 2.24 -16.78 -22.50
C THR A 845 1.66 -17.65 -21.39
N LEU A 846 2.53 -18.25 -20.58
CA LEU A 846 2.10 -19.14 -19.49
C LEU A 846 1.43 -18.44 -18.30
N HIS A 847 1.46 -17.09 -18.20
CA HIS A 847 0.77 -16.33 -17.13
C HIS A 847 -0.69 -16.75 -16.94
N GLY A 848 -1.43 -16.93 -18.06
CA GLY A 848 -2.84 -17.34 -18.03
C GLY A 848 -3.03 -18.71 -17.38
N PRO A 849 -2.42 -19.78 -17.92
CA PRO A 849 -2.42 -21.09 -17.27
C PRO A 849 -1.94 -21.10 -15.82
N MET A 850 -0.82 -20.44 -15.52
CA MET A 850 -0.22 -20.37 -14.17
C MET A 850 -1.19 -19.79 -13.12
N MET A 851 -1.95 -18.77 -13.49
CA MET A 851 -3.00 -18.20 -12.63
C MET A 851 -4.15 -19.18 -12.41
N ILE A 852 -4.67 -19.79 -13.48
CA ILE A 852 -5.83 -20.70 -13.40
C ILE A 852 -5.52 -21.90 -12.50
N GLU A 853 -4.32 -22.45 -12.56
CA GLU A 853 -3.93 -23.57 -11.68
C GLU A 853 -4.08 -23.19 -10.19
N ALA A 854 -3.57 -22.03 -9.80
CA ALA A 854 -3.64 -21.54 -8.43
C ALA A 854 -5.09 -21.24 -8.00
N LEU A 855 -5.87 -20.59 -8.86
CA LEU A 855 -7.28 -20.31 -8.60
C LEU A 855 -8.13 -21.59 -8.52
N LEU A 856 -7.90 -22.56 -9.39
CA LEU A 856 -8.61 -23.85 -9.34
C LEU A 856 -8.25 -24.67 -8.09
N LEU A 857 -7.01 -24.60 -7.59
CA LEU A 857 -6.68 -25.21 -6.31
C LEU A 857 -7.43 -24.54 -5.15
N PHE A 858 -7.44 -23.20 -5.11
CA PHE A 858 -8.16 -22.46 -4.07
C PHE A 858 -9.68 -22.73 -4.12
N GLU A 859 -10.29 -22.67 -5.31
CA GLU A 859 -11.68 -23.08 -5.54
C GLU A 859 -11.94 -24.52 -5.14
N THR A 860 -11.01 -25.45 -5.39
CA THR A 860 -11.19 -26.85 -4.98
C THR A 860 -11.26 -26.98 -3.45
N VAL A 861 -10.41 -26.25 -2.73
CA VAL A 861 -10.42 -26.25 -1.25
C VAL A 861 -11.67 -25.56 -0.70
N LEU A 862 -12.09 -24.44 -1.27
CA LEU A 862 -13.28 -23.68 -0.89
C LEU A 862 -14.60 -24.40 -1.24
N ALA A 863 -14.67 -25.02 -2.41
CA ALA A 863 -15.89 -25.58 -2.94
C ALA A 863 -16.15 -27.02 -2.49
N GLU A 864 -15.12 -27.85 -2.35
CA GLU A 864 -15.24 -29.20 -1.78
C GLU A 864 -15.16 -29.21 -0.24
N ASP A 865 -15.02 -28.04 0.40
CA ASP A 865 -14.83 -27.86 1.85
C ASP A 865 -13.72 -28.76 2.41
N ARG A 866 -12.50 -28.54 1.88
CA ARG A 866 -11.31 -29.30 2.24
C ARG A 866 -10.55 -28.61 3.35
N SER A 867 -9.60 -29.34 3.95
CA SER A 867 -8.58 -28.73 4.79
C SER A 867 -7.80 -27.68 3.99
N ILE A 868 -7.55 -26.51 4.59
CA ILE A 868 -6.66 -25.50 3.98
C ILE A 868 -5.24 -26.02 3.78
N LEU A 869 -4.86 -27.11 4.45
CA LEU A 869 -3.55 -27.74 4.28
C LEU A 869 -3.35 -28.36 2.88
N ASP A 870 -4.44 -28.63 2.16
CA ASP A 870 -4.41 -29.01 0.74
C ASP A 870 -4.03 -27.84 -0.18
N LEU A 871 -3.97 -26.59 0.31
CA LEU A 871 -3.36 -25.47 -0.43
C LEU A 871 -1.83 -25.62 -0.51
N TYR A 872 -1.21 -26.33 0.45
CA TYR A 872 0.24 -26.48 0.57
C TYR A 872 0.76 -27.86 0.14
N ASP A 873 0.02 -28.94 0.44
CA ASP A 873 0.40 -30.31 0.05
C ASP A 873 -0.78 -31.21 -0.38
N PRO A 874 -1.44 -30.92 -1.52
CA PRO A 874 -2.42 -31.78 -2.14
C PRO A 874 -1.77 -32.95 -2.90
N ASP A 875 -2.49 -34.07 -3.04
CA ASP A 875 -2.11 -35.24 -3.85
C ASP A 875 -2.45 -35.10 -5.35
N PHE A 876 -2.80 -33.89 -5.79
CA PHE A 876 -3.22 -33.56 -7.16
C PHE A 876 -2.74 -32.16 -7.57
N THR A 877 -2.79 -31.87 -8.87
CA THR A 877 -2.86 -30.48 -9.36
C THR A 877 -3.82 -30.35 -10.54
N TRP A 878 -4.12 -29.11 -10.94
CA TRP A 878 -4.93 -28.81 -12.11
C TRP A 878 -4.06 -28.59 -13.34
N LEU A 879 -4.25 -29.43 -14.36
CA LEU A 879 -3.46 -29.36 -15.59
C LEU A 879 -4.33 -29.04 -16.80
N ASN A 880 -3.82 -28.15 -17.65
CA ASN A 880 -4.13 -28.12 -19.07
C ASN A 880 -2.94 -28.68 -19.87
N GLN A 881 -3.05 -28.77 -21.19
CA GLN A 881 -1.98 -29.30 -22.05
C GLN A 881 -0.65 -28.52 -21.96
N GLN A 882 -0.69 -27.21 -21.66
CA GLN A 882 0.53 -26.39 -21.58
C GLN A 882 1.30 -26.65 -20.29
N LEU A 883 0.62 -26.66 -19.13
CA LEU A 883 1.25 -26.96 -17.84
C LEU A 883 1.63 -28.43 -17.71
N ALA A 884 0.83 -29.36 -18.26
CA ALA A 884 1.23 -30.77 -18.30
C ALA A 884 2.59 -30.96 -18.99
N LYS A 885 2.87 -30.20 -20.06
CA LYS A 885 4.16 -30.19 -20.76
C LYS A 885 5.27 -29.47 -20.00
N LEU A 886 4.97 -28.37 -19.32
CA LEU A 886 5.94 -27.67 -18.47
C LEU A 886 6.39 -28.55 -17.28
N TYR A 887 5.47 -29.36 -16.74
CA TYR A 887 5.73 -30.17 -15.55
C TYR A 887 6.29 -31.56 -15.83
N GLY A 888 6.34 -32.00 -17.11
CA GLY A 888 6.70 -33.37 -17.46
C GLY A 888 5.62 -34.40 -17.06
N LEU A 889 4.37 -33.97 -16.94
CA LEU A 889 3.23 -34.76 -16.49
C LEU A 889 2.29 -35.15 -17.65
N GLU A 890 2.75 -35.14 -18.89
CA GLU A 890 1.89 -35.41 -20.05
C GLU A 890 1.28 -36.83 -20.04
N ASP A 891 1.95 -37.82 -19.46
CA ASP A 891 1.39 -39.18 -19.31
C ASP A 891 0.26 -39.23 -18.28
N SER A 892 0.44 -38.63 -17.10
CA SER A 892 -0.62 -38.51 -16.08
C SER A 892 -1.82 -37.71 -16.62
N TYR A 893 -1.55 -36.62 -17.34
CA TYR A 893 -2.59 -35.84 -18.00
C TYR A 893 -3.32 -36.64 -19.10
N ARG A 894 -2.59 -37.38 -19.96
CA ARG A 894 -3.19 -38.26 -20.99
C ARG A 894 -4.07 -39.35 -20.37
N ALA A 895 -3.61 -40.02 -19.31
CA ALA A 895 -4.35 -41.08 -18.64
C ALA A 895 -5.63 -40.55 -17.96
N THR A 896 -5.53 -39.40 -17.29
CA THR A 896 -6.68 -38.76 -16.63
C THR A 896 -7.68 -38.23 -17.66
N ARG A 897 -7.20 -37.63 -18.77
CA ARG A 897 -8.02 -37.21 -19.91
C ARG A 897 -8.76 -38.38 -20.56
N ALA A 898 -8.09 -39.50 -20.80
CA ALA A 898 -8.73 -40.70 -21.34
C ALA A 898 -9.83 -41.23 -20.40
N THR A 899 -9.60 -41.17 -19.08
CA THR A 899 -10.60 -41.54 -18.06
C THR A 899 -11.80 -40.58 -18.06
N ALA A 900 -11.58 -39.28 -18.20
CA ALA A 900 -12.65 -38.29 -18.32
C ALA A 900 -13.50 -38.50 -19.60
N SER A 901 -12.85 -38.77 -20.74
CA SER A 901 -13.50 -39.09 -22.01
C SER A 901 -14.38 -40.35 -21.90
N ALA A 902 -13.82 -41.44 -21.33
CA ALA A 902 -14.55 -42.69 -21.13
C ALA A 902 -15.73 -42.57 -20.16
N ARG A 903 -15.78 -41.52 -19.32
CA ARG A 903 -16.90 -41.18 -18.44
C ARG A 903 -17.89 -40.18 -19.07
N GLY A 904 -17.64 -39.69 -20.29
CA GLY A 904 -18.47 -38.69 -20.96
C GLY A 904 -18.36 -37.28 -20.39
N LEU A 905 -17.29 -36.99 -19.62
CA LEU A 905 -17.05 -35.66 -19.04
C LEU A 905 -16.40 -34.67 -20.03
N ILE A 906 -15.81 -35.20 -21.11
CA ILE A 906 -15.32 -34.48 -22.28
C ILE A 906 -15.62 -35.29 -23.54
N ALA A 907 -15.65 -34.63 -24.70
CA ALA A 907 -15.81 -35.32 -25.97
C ALA A 907 -14.53 -36.10 -26.37
N ASP A 908 -14.71 -37.26 -26.99
CA ASP A 908 -13.62 -38.12 -27.50
C ASP A 908 -12.72 -37.40 -28.51
N THR A 909 -13.27 -36.43 -29.24
CA THR A 909 -12.53 -35.49 -30.07
C THR A 909 -12.90 -34.07 -29.67
N LEU A 910 -11.93 -33.34 -29.10
CA LEU A 910 -12.00 -31.91 -28.85
C LEU A 910 -11.21 -31.17 -29.95
N ASP A 911 -11.68 -29.99 -30.36
CA ASP A 911 -10.89 -29.11 -31.22
C ASP A 911 -9.79 -28.38 -30.40
N ASP A 912 -8.78 -27.84 -31.09
CA ASP A 912 -7.63 -27.17 -30.44
C ASP A 912 -8.04 -26.01 -29.50
N ARG A 913 -9.20 -25.39 -29.78
CA ARG A 913 -9.72 -24.26 -29.00
C ARG A 913 -10.40 -24.73 -27.72
N THR A 914 -11.04 -25.89 -27.72
CA THR A 914 -11.59 -26.50 -26.51
C THR A 914 -10.51 -27.22 -25.69
N VAL A 915 -9.55 -27.89 -26.35
CA VAL A 915 -8.39 -28.51 -25.65
C VAL A 915 -7.59 -27.50 -24.84
N SER A 916 -7.38 -26.28 -25.36
CA SER A 916 -6.66 -25.23 -24.62
C SER A 916 -7.44 -24.64 -23.43
N LYS A 917 -8.76 -24.86 -23.38
CA LYS A 917 -9.65 -24.49 -22.27
C LYS A 917 -9.95 -25.64 -21.29
N THR A 918 -9.57 -26.87 -21.61
CA THR A 918 -9.88 -28.03 -20.77
C THR A 918 -8.88 -28.13 -19.63
N TRP A 919 -9.38 -28.08 -18.40
CA TRP A 919 -8.62 -28.27 -17.17
C TRP A 919 -9.04 -29.57 -16.50
N ILE A 920 -8.05 -30.38 -16.12
CA ILE A 920 -8.29 -31.72 -15.57
C ILE A 920 -7.52 -31.85 -14.27
N ARG A 921 -8.25 -32.13 -13.19
CA ARG A 921 -7.68 -32.46 -11.89
C ARG A 921 -6.92 -33.78 -12.01
N THR A 922 -5.60 -33.69 -11.97
CA THR A 922 -4.68 -34.79 -12.28
C THR A 922 -3.96 -35.22 -11.00
N PRO A 923 -4.05 -36.50 -10.56
CA PRO A 923 -3.27 -37.01 -9.45
C PRO A 923 -1.76 -36.87 -9.72
N LEU A 924 -1.00 -36.53 -8.69
CA LEU A 924 0.45 -36.38 -8.79
C LEU A 924 1.15 -37.73 -8.59
N PRO A 925 2.24 -38.02 -9.33
CA PRO A 925 2.97 -39.27 -9.18
C PRO A 925 3.81 -39.33 -7.89
N ASP A 926 4.19 -38.17 -7.36
CA ASP A 926 4.97 -37.96 -6.15
C ASP A 926 4.67 -36.57 -5.56
N ARG A 927 5.24 -36.24 -4.39
CA ARG A 927 4.99 -34.98 -3.66
C ARG A 927 5.94 -33.84 -4.01
N THR A 928 6.82 -34.00 -5.02
CA THR A 928 7.73 -32.93 -5.48
C THR A 928 6.94 -31.72 -5.99
N ARG A 929 5.80 -31.97 -6.63
CA ARG A 929 4.80 -30.93 -6.97
C ARG A 929 3.56 -31.03 -6.08
N GLY A 930 2.61 -30.12 -6.32
CA GLY A 930 1.36 -29.98 -5.57
C GLY A 930 1.45 -28.84 -4.56
N GLY A 931 0.38 -28.06 -4.47
CA GLY A 931 0.28 -26.92 -3.56
C GLY A 931 0.94 -25.66 -4.13
N VAL A 932 0.49 -24.49 -3.65
CA VAL A 932 0.82 -23.17 -4.21
C VAL A 932 2.32 -22.92 -4.34
N MET A 933 3.13 -23.46 -3.43
CA MET A 933 4.58 -23.26 -3.35
C MET A 933 5.36 -23.88 -4.52
N THR A 934 4.81 -24.92 -5.16
CA THR A 934 5.50 -25.67 -6.26
C THR A 934 4.85 -25.45 -7.63
N MET A 935 3.89 -24.52 -7.70
CA MET A 935 3.23 -24.08 -8.93
C MET A 935 4.08 -23.09 -9.70
N ALA A 936 4.02 -23.16 -11.02
CA ALA A 936 4.77 -22.30 -11.92
C ALA A 936 4.47 -20.80 -11.75
N GLY A 937 3.25 -20.42 -11.34
CA GLY A 937 2.90 -19.01 -11.08
C GLY A 937 3.80 -18.38 -10.01
N PRO A 938 3.71 -18.81 -8.74
CA PRO A 938 4.61 -18.35 -7.68
C PRO A 938 6.10 -18.54 -7.98
N LEU A 939 6.49 -19.66 -8.61
CA LEU A 939 7.90 -19.91 -8.99
C LEU A 939 8.43 -18.92 -10.04
N THR A 940 7.60 -18.45 -10.97
CA THR A 940 7.94 -17.39 -11.93
C THR A 940 7.89 -16.00 -11.32
N LEU A 941 6.88 -15.71 -10.49
CA LEU A 941 6.76 -14.46 -9.75
C LEU A 941 8.01 -14.17 -8.90
N THR A 942 8.55 -15.20 -8.27
CA THR A 942 9.70 -15.13 -7.35
C THR A 942 11.06 -15.30 -8.04
N SER A 943 11.13 -15.23 -9.38
CA SER A 943 12.36 -15.35 -10.15
C SER A 943 12.77 -14.03 -10.82
N LEU A 944 14.02 -13.96 -11.29
CA LEU A 944 14.50 -12.87 -12.15
C LEU A 944 14.31 -13.26 -13.63
N PRO A 945 14.32 -12.30 -14.58
CA PRO A 945 14.10 -12.62 -16.00
C PRO A 945 15.05 -13.69 -16.56
N PHE A 946 16.28 -13.78 -16.05
CA PHE A 946 17.33 -14.66 -16.55
C PHE A 946 17.66 -15.85 -15.63
N ARG A 947 17.16 -15.89 -14.37
CA ARG A 947 17.52 -16.94 -13.39
C ARG A 947 16.53 -17.06 -12.22
N THR A 948 16.65 -18.14 -11.44
CA THR A 948 15.96 -18.32 -10.16
C THR A 948 16.46 -17.34 -9.09
N SER A 949 15.72 -17.18 -7.99
CA SER A 949 16.17 -16.43 -6.83
C SER A 949 15.70 -17.10 -5.53
N PRO A 950 16.58 -17.84 -4.83
CA PRO A 950 16.26 -18.46 -3.54
C PRO A 950 15.75 -17.44 -2.52
N ILE A 951 16.37 -16.25 -2.46
CA ILE A 951 15.94 -15.18 -1.54
C ILE A 951 14.49 -14.76 -1.81
N LYS A 952 14.14 -14.44 -3.07
CA LYS A 952 12.77 -14.02 -3.40
C LYS A 952 11.75 -15.15 -3.16
N ARG A 953 12.13 -16.40 -3.42
CA ARG A 953 11.32 -17.59 -3.11
C ARG A 953 11.09 -17.75 -1.60
N GLY A 954 12.15 -17.69 -0.81
CA GLY A 954 12.10 -17.78 0.65
C GLY A 954 11.34 -16.63 1.32
N ALA A 955 11.61 -15.39 0.88
CA ALA A 955 10.90 -14.20 1.34
C ALA A 955 9.40 -14.26 0.99
N TRP A 956 9.05 -14.67 -0.23
CA TRP A 956 7.64 -14.87 -0.61
C TRP A 956 6.98 -15.97 0.23
N LEU A 957 7.66 -17.09 0.53
CA LEU A 957 7.12 -18.12 1.42
C LEU A 957 6.89 -17.58 2.83
N LEU A 958 7.87 -16.90 3.41
CA LEU A 958 7.76 -16.27 4.72
C LEU A 958 6.62 -15.25 4.80
N GLU A 959 6.53 -14.33 3.84
CA GLU A 959 5.47 -13.31 3.79
C GLU A 959 4.08 -13.89 3.47
N THR A 960 3.99 -14.75 2.45
CA THR A 960 2.72 -15.19 1.87
C THR A 960 2.16 -16.42 2.58
N VAL A 961 2.99 -17.43 2.83
CA VAL A 961 2.56 -18.71 3.40
C VAL A 961 2.54 -18.65 4.93
N PHE A 962 3.61 -18.15 5.55
CA PHE A 962 3.74 -18.13 7.01
C PHE A 962 3.27 -16.81 7.67
N ASN A 963 3.02 -15.76 6.88
CA ASN A 963 2.72 -14.40 7.37
C ASN A 963 3.78 -13.86 8.37
N ARG A 964 5.05 -14.17 8.11
CA ARG A 964 6.22 -13.69 8.86
C ARG A 964 7.18 -12.97 7.89
N PRO A 965 6.79 -11.82 7.31
CA PRO A 965 7.64 -11.10 6.37
C PRO A 965 9.04 -10.86 6.98
N PRO A 966 10.12 -11.06 6.22
CA PRO A 966 11.46 -10.80 6.72
C PRO A 966 11.60 -9.32 7.07
N SER A 967 12.28 -9.01 8.18
CA SER A 967 12.60 -7.63 8.55
C SER A 967 13.46 -6.98 7.46
N GLU A 968 13.14 -5.75 7.06
CA GLU A 968 13.94 -5.00 6.09
C GLU A 968 15.42 -4.97 6.52
N PRO A 969 16.37 -5.27 5.61
CA PRO A 969 17.78 -5.18 5.93
C PRO A 969 18.16 -3.72 6.18
N LYS A 970 18.86 -3.46 7.29
CA LYS A 970 19.33 -2.11 7.66
C LYS A 970 20.33 -1.49 6.66
N VAL A 971 20.75 -2.25 5.65
CA VAL A 971 21.70 -1.85 4.61
C VAL A 971 21.19 -2.40 3.28
N ALA A 972 20.98 -1.52 2.30
CA ALA A 972 20.66 -1.93 0.94
C ALA A 972 21.92 -2.50 0.26
N PHE A 973 22.18 -3.80 0.45
CA PHE A 973 23.33 -4.46 -0.16
C PHE A 973 22.97 -5.02 -1.54
N VAL A 974 23.36 -4.32 -2.59
CA VAL A 974 23.42 -4.89 -3.93
C VAL A 974 24.58 -5.89 -3.94
N LEU A 975 24.26 -7.19 -4.00
CA LEU A 975 25.23 -8.15 -4.51
C LEU A 975 25.64 -7.67 -5.90
N GLU A 976 26.93 -7.39 -6.13
CA GLU A 976 27.48 -7.27 -7.48
C GLU A 976 27.19 -8.60 -8.18
N GLU A 977 26.08 -8.64 -8.93
CA GLU A 977 25.63 -9.86 -9.56
C GLU A 977 26.66 -10.24 -10.62
N ALA A 978 27.51 -11.22 -10.32
CA ALA A 978 28.65 -11.65 -11.13
C ALA A 978 28.25 -12.41 -12.41
N VAL A 979 27.28 -11.86 -13.14
CA VAL A 979 26.80 -12.28 -14.45
C VAL A 979 26.61 -11.01 -15.28
N SER A 980 27.72 -10.38 -15.67
CA SER A 980 27.70 -9.39 -16.73
C SER A 980 27.24 -10.06 -18.03
N GLU A 981 26.50 -9.32 -18.87
CA GLU A 981 26.02 -9.77 -20.18
C GLU A 981 27.15 -10.13 -21.18
N GLU A 982 28.41 -9.92 -20.79
CA GLU A 982 29.63 -10.08 -21.59
C GLU A 982 30.50 -11.28 -21.16
N SER A 983 30.08 -12.08 -20.18
CA SER A 983 30.86 -13.22 -19.66
C SER A 983 30.73 -14.48 -20.54
N ASP A 984 31.50 -14.51 -21.63
CA ASP A 984 31.58 -15.60 -22.62
C ASP A 984 32.33 -16.87 -22.10
N GLY A 985 32.11 -17.24 -20.82
CA GLY A 985 32.79 -18.34 -20.13
C GLY A 985 31.86 -19.13 -19.19
N PRO A 986 32.19 -20.39 -18.85
CA PRO A 986 31.34 -21.23 -18.01
C PRO A 986 31.24 -20.69 -16.58
N GLN A 987 30.01 -20.62 -16.05
CA GLN A 987 29.77 -20.29 -14.63
C GLN A 987 30.38 -21.37 -13.72
N ILE A 988 31.31 -20.97 -12.86
CA ILE A 988 32.09 -21.90 -12.01
C ILE A 988 31.37 -22.19 -10.67
N GLN A 989 30.46 -21.32 -10.23
CA GLN A 989 29.77 -21.41 -8.94
C GLN A 989 28.24 -21.45 -9.12
N THR A 990 27.55 -22.23 -8.27
CA THR A 990 26.09 -22.27 -8.25
C THR A 990 25.49 -21.04 -7.57
N VAL A 991 24.21 -20.76 -7.84
CA VAL A 991 23.42 -19.75 -7.13
C VAL A 991 23.48 -19.97 -5.61
N ARG A 992 23.41 -21.23 -5.16
CA ARG A 992 23.54 -21.60 -3.74
C ARG A 992 24.91 -21.22 -3.15
N GLN A 993 26.01 -21.55 -3.82
CA GLN A 993 27.36 -21.23 -3.34
C GLN A 993 27.62 -19.73 -3.23
N LEU A 994 27.02 -18.92 -4.11
CA LEU A 994 27.07 -17.46 -4.02
C LEU A 994 26.35 -16.95 -2.75
N PHE A 995 25.18 -17.52 -2.42
CA PHE A 995 24.43 -17.13 -1.23
C PHE A 995 24.99 -17.70 0.08
N GLU A 996 25.52 -18.93 0.11
CA GLU A 996 26.22 -19.48 1.28
C GLU A 996 27.44 -18.63 1.65
N LYS A 997 28.17 -18.13 0.65
CA LYS A 997 29.27 -17.17 0.87
C LYS A 997 28.75 -15.84 1.43
N HIS A 998 27.62 -15.33 0.96
CA HIS A 998 27.00 -14.10 1.47
C HIS A 998 26.50 -14.26 2.92
N ARG A 999 25.86 -15.39 3.24
CA ARG A 999 25.37 -15.74 4.58
C ARG A 999 26.47 -15.84 5.65
N SER A 1000 27.74 -15.98 5.26
CA SER A 1000 28.88 -15.93 6.19
C SER A 1000 29.12 -14.55 6.82
N ASP A 1001 28.44 -13.49 6.36
CA ASP A 1001 28.43 -12.20 7.03
C ASP A 1001 27.47 -12.22 8.24
N PRO A 1002 27.93 -11.93 9.48
CA PRO A 1002 27.09 -11.89 10.66
C PRO A 1002 25.88 -10.95 10.58
N ASN A 1003 25.95 -9.88 9.76
CA ASN A 1003 24.84 -8.96 9.55
C ASN A 1003 23.72 -9.56 8.68
N CYS A 1004 24.03 -10.61 7.90
CA CYS A 1004 23.11 -11.26 6.99
C CYS A 1004 22.57 -12.59 7.56
N ASN A 1005 23.37 -13.34 8.33
CA ASN A 1005 23.00 -14.67 8.84
C ASN A 1005 21.69 -14.68 9.65
N SER A 1006 21.41 -13.60 10.39
CA SER A 1006 20.17 -13.44 11.19
C SER A 1006 18.90 -13.62 10.35
N CYS A 1007 18.73 -12.83 9.28
CA CYS A 1007 17.58 -12.92 8.38
C CYS A 1007 17.64 -14.17 7.49
N HIS A 1008 18.83 -14.48 6.97
CA HIS A 1008 19.02 -15.61 6.04
C HIS A 1008 18.80 -16.98 6.67
N SER A 1009 18.92 -17.09 8.00
CA SER A 1009 18.60 -18.32 8.75
C SER A 1009 17.22 -18.89 8.43
N ARG A 1010 16.20 -18.03 8.28
CA ARG A 1010 14.82 -18.42 7.91
C ARG A 1010 14.46 -18.19 6.45
N ILE A 1011 15.11 -17.27 5.75
CA ILE A 1011 14.82 -17.02 4.32
C ILE A 1011 15.38 -18.14 3.44
N ASP A 1012 16.61 -18.60 3.69
CA ASP A 1012 17.31 -19.47 2.75
C ASP A 1012 16.75 -20.90 2.66
N PRO A 1013 16.45 -21.62 3.76
CA PRO A 1013 15.95 -23.00 3.67
C PRO A 1013 14.69 -23.16 2.79
N PRO A 1014 13.59 -22.40 2.99
CA PRO A 1014 12.41 -22.52 2.14
C PRO A 1014 12.71 -22.11 0.69
N GLY A 1015 13.61 -21.14 0.46
CA GLY A 1015 14.08 -20.78 -0.87
C GLY A 1015 14.84 -21.90 -1.59
N PHE A 1016 15.82 -22.52 -0.92
CA PHE A 1016 16.62 -23.63 -1.47
C PHE A 1016 15.78 -24.87 -1.76
N SER A 1017 14.76 -25.17 -0.94
CA SER A 1017 13.83 -26.28 -1.18
C SER A 1017 13.22 -26.26 -2.59
N LEU A 1018 13.04 -25.07 -3.17
CA LEU A 1018 12.42 -24.85 -4.48
C LEU A 1018 13.43 -24.73 -5.63
N GLU A 1019 14.74 -24.80 -5.38
CA GLU A 1019 15.74 -24.60 -6.44
C GLU A 1019 15.81 -25.74 -7.47
N VAL A 1020 15.15 -26.88 -7.21
CA VAL A 1020 14.88 -27.90 -8.24
C VAL A 1020 13.97 -27.42 -9.37
N PHE A 1021 13.38 -26.22 -9.26
CA PHE A 1021 12.57 -25.59 -10.28
C PHE A 1021 13.29 -24.38 -10.91
N ASP A 1022 13.26 -24.28 -12.23
CA ASP A 1022 13.79 -23.12 -12.97
C ASP A 1022 12.88 -21.87 -12.83
N ALA A 1023 13.21 -20.78 -13.55
CA ALA A 1023 12.46 -19.52 -13.51
C ALA A 1023 11.04 -19.59 -14.14
N MET A 1024 10.71 -20.65 -14.90
CA MET A 1024 9.34 -20.93 -15.36
C MET A 1024 8.60 -21.92 -14.44
N GLY A 1025 9.29 -22.53 -13.49
CA GLY A 1025 8.78 -23.65 -12.70
C GLY A 1025 8.96 -25.03 -13.35
N GLU A 1026 9.78 -25.17 -14.40
CA GLU A 1026 10.16 -26.48 -14.97
C GLU A 1026 11.18 -27.18 -14.06
N LEU A 1027 11.14 -28.51 -13.97
CA LEU A 1027 12.09 -29.28 -13.15
C LEU A 1027 13.49 -29.27 -13.77
N ARG A 1028 14.50 -29.00 -12.93
CA ARG A 1028 15.93 -29.01 -13.29
C ARG A 1028 16.72 -29.85 -12.30
N THR A 1029 17.79 -30.48 -12.80
CA THR A 1029 18.74 -31.26 -11.98
C THR A 1029 20.10 -30.59 -11.84
N HIS A 1030 20.37 -29.56 -12.64
CA HIS A 1030 21.66 -28.86 -12.69
C HIS A 1030 21.48 -27.33 -12.72
N ASP A 1031 22.47 -26.63 -12.18
CA ASP A 1031 22.68 -25.19 -12.19
C ASP A 1031 24.03 -24.92 -12.86
N GLY A 1032 24.01 -24.48 -14.12
CA GLY A 1032 25.19 -24.53 -14.98
C GLY A 1032 25.67 -25.97 -15.19
N GLU A 1033 26.92 -26.26 -14.85
CA GLU A 1033 27.52 -27.61 -14.91
C GLU A 1033 27.39 -28.41 -13.60
N GLN A 1034 26.90 -27.79 -12.51
CA GLN A 1034 26.83 -28.40 -11.18
C GLN A 1034 25.44 -28.96 -10.88
N PRO A 1035 25.30 -30.00 -10.03
CA PRO A 1035 23.98 -30.47 -9.59
C PRO A 1035 23.28 -29.43 -8.71
N VAL A 1036 21.94 -29.39 -8.75
CA VAL A 1036 21.13 -28.59 -7.81
C VAL A 1036 21.12 -29.25 -6.44
N ASP A 1037 21.32 -28.45 -5.40
CA ASP A 1037 21.16 -28.86 -4.00
C ASP A 1037 19.98 -28.13 -3.36
N ALA A 1038 18.92 -28.87 -3.07
CA ALA A 1038 17.68 -28.39 -2.45
C ALA A 1038 17.58 -28.72 -0.95
N SER A 1039 18.70 -29.11 -0.32
CA SER A 1039 18.73 -29.47 1.09
C SER A 1039 18.71 -28.26 2.03
N GLY A 1040 18.21 -28.47 3.24
CA GLY A 1040 18.24 -27.49 4.33
C GLY A 1040 17.61 -28.05 5.60
N THR A 1041 17.45 -27.18 6.59
CA THR A 1041 16.82 -27.49 7.88
C THR A 1041 15.73 -26.45 8.15
N TRP A 1042 14.57 -26.89 8.63
CA TRP A 1042 13.44 -26.02 8.99
C TRP A 1042 12.81 -26.49 10.30
N ASN A 1043 12.79 -25.64 11.33
CA ASN A 1043 12.28 -25.98 12.67
C ASN A 1043 12.80 -27.35 13.17
N ASP A 1044 14.13 -27.54 13.12
CA ASP A 1044 14.86 -28.78 13.46
C ASP A 1044 14.54 -30.03 12.62
N HIS A 1045 13.83 -29.88 11.51
CA HIS A 1045 13.62 -30.92 10.50
C HIS A 1045 14.54 -30.70 9.29
N ASP A 1046 15.48 -31.61 9.09
CA ASP A 1046 16.29 -31.68 7.86
C ASP A 1046 15.44 -32.17 6.68
N PHE A 1047 15.71 -31.63 5.49
CA PHE A 1047 15.12 -32.04 4.22
C PHE A 1047 16.16 -32.01 3.10
N ALA A 1048 15.99 -32.87 2.09
CA ALA A 1048 16.81 -32.91 0.87
C ALA A 1048 16.01 -32.65 -0.42
N SER A 1049 14.69 -32.48 -0.33
CA SER A 1049 13.80 -32.35 -1.49
C SER A 1049 12.55 -31.49 -1.17
N PRO A 1050 11.81 -30.97 -2.16
CA PRO A 1050 10.54 -30.28 -1.91
C PRO A 1050 9.51 -31.15 -1.17
N ALA A 1051 9.53 -32.47 -1.39
CA ALA A 1051 8.64 -33.41 -0.72
C ALA A 1051 8.98 -33.56 0.77
N GLU A 1052 10.27 -33.58 1.13
CA GLU A 1052 10.71 -33.60 2.53
C GLU A 1052 10.55 -32.22 3.19
N PHE A 1053 10.72 -31.12 2.46
CA PHE A 1053 10.40 -29.78 2.98
C PHE A 1053 8.92 -29.65 3.31
N LYS A 1054 8.04 -30.24 2.49
CA LYS A 1054 6.61 -30.37 2.81
C LYS A 1054 6.37 -31.17 4.10
N ASP A 1055 7.15 -32.22 4.36
CA ASP A 1055 7.06 -32.96 5.62
C ASP A 1055 7.51 -32.10 6.82
N ALA A 1056 8.58 -31.32 6.68
CA ALA A 1056 9.06 -30.38 7.70
C ALA A 1056 8.00 -29.32 8.08
N ILE A 1057 7.36 -28.68 7.09
CA ILE A 1057 6.31 -27.68 7.37
C ILE A 1057 5.00 -28.31 7.86
N ARG A 1058 4.73 -29.58 7.53
CA ARG A 1058 3.56 -30.32 8.05
C ARG A 1058 3.76 -30.81 9.48
N ALA A 1059 5.00 -31.06 9.92
CA ALA A 1059 5.29 -31.27 11.34
C ALA A 1059 4.95 -30.01 12.18
N GLY A 1060 5.14 -28.83 11.60
CA GLY A 1060 4.77 -27.53 12.19
C GLY A 1060 3.46 -26.93 11.66
N GLU A 1061 2.45 -27.74 11.29
CA GLU A 1061 1.28 -27.26 10.52
C GLU A 1061 0.48 -26.11 11.18
N GLN A 1062 0.58 -25.91 12.49
CA GLN A 1062 -0.02 -24.75 13.15
C GLN A 1062 0.54 -23.41 12.66
N GLU A 1063 1.82 -23.32 12.26
CA GLU A 1063 2.42 -22.10 11.70
C GLU A 1063 1.76 -21.73 10.36
N LEU A 1064 1.48 -22.74 9.52
CA LEU A 1064 0.77 -22.58 8.24
C LEU A 1064 -0.68 -22.11 8.45
N VAL A 1065 -1.42 -22.78 9.36
CA VAL A 1065 -2.81 -22.42 9.65
C VAL A 1065 -2.89 -21.02 10.25
N ARG A 1066 -2.00 -20.68 11.19
CA ARG A 1066 -1.96 -19.35 11.82
C ARG A 1066 -1.72 -18.25 10.80
N GLY A 1067 -0.75 -18.42 9.89
CA GLY A 1067 -0.49 -17.48 8.81
C GLY A 1067 -1.69 -17.29 7.88
N PHE A 1068 -2.37 -18.36 7.49
CA PHE A 1068 -3.59 -18.29 6.68
C PHE A 1068 -4.75 -17.58 7.39
N VAL A 1069 -4.97 -17.88 8.68
CA VAL A 1069 -6.02 -17.24 9.50
C VAL A 1069 -5.73 -15.75 9.69
N GLU A 1070 -4.47 -15.34 9.87
CA GLU A 1070 -4.09 -13.94 9.96
C GLU A 1070 -4.36 -13.19 8.64
N HIS A 1071 -4.00 -13.78 7.50
CA HIS A 1071 -4.33 -13.22 6.17
C HIS A 1071 -5.85 -13.10 5.96
N MET A 1072 -6.61 -14.15 6.27
CA MET A 1072 -8.07 -14.16 6.09
C MET A 1072 -8.78 -13.16 7.02
N LEU A 1073 -8.39 -13.07 8.29
CA LEU A 1073 -8.97 -12.12 9.25
C LEU A 1073 -8.62 -10.67 8.87
N SER A 1074 -7.38 -10.40 8.44
CA SER A 1074 -6.96 -9.08 7.93
C SER A 1074 -7.81 -8.62 6.74
N TYR A 1075 -8.03 -9.52 5.77
CA TYR A 1075 -8.90 -9.28 4.63
C TYR A 1075 -10.38 -9.09 5.03
N ALA A 1076 -10.89 -9.92 5.94
CA ALA A 1076 -12.28 -9.87 6.40
C ALA A 1076 -12.61 -8.58 7.18
N LEU A 1077 -11.63 -8.03 7.92
CA LEU A 1077 -11.77 -6.77 8.66
C LEU A 1077 -11.41 -5.52 7.82
N GLY A 1078 -10.75 -5.69 6.66
CA GLY A 1078 -10.29 -4.58 5.82
C GLY A 1078 -9.24 -3.70 6.50
N ARG A 1079 -8.39 -4.29 7.35
CA ARG A 1079 -7.32 -3.62 8.12
C ARG A 1079 -6.21 -4.58 8.52
N GLN A 1080 -5.05 -4.03 8.87
CA GLN A 1080 -3.99 -4.80 9.53
C GLN A 1080 -4.46 -5.32 10.89
N LEU A 1081 -3.96 -6.50 11.27
CA LEU A 1081 -4.15 -7.06 12.59
C LEU A 1081 -3.17 -6.40 13.58
N GLU A 1082 -3.70 -6.02 14.74
CA GLU A 1082 -2.93 -5.49 15.86
C GLU A 1082 -2.80 -6.56 16.96
N HIS A 1083 -2.13 -6.24 18.06
CA HIS A 1083 -1.85 -7.20 19.13
C HIS A 1083 -3.11 -7.82 19.77
N PHE A 1084 -4.23 -7.08 19.80
CA PHE A 1084 -5.49 -7.54 20.39
C PHE A 1084 -6.25 -8.55 19.50
N ASP A 1085 -5.96 -8.60 18.19
CA ASP A 1085 -6.58 -9.56 17.28
C ASP A 1085 -5.99 -10.97 17.44
N MET A 1086 -4.79 -11.10 18.03
CA MET A 1086 -4.10 -12.38 18.18
C MET A 1086 -4.91 -13.40 19.00
N GLN A 1087 -5.70 -12.94 19.97
CA GLN A 1087 -6.63 -13.81 20.70
C GLN A 1087 -7.69 -14.44 19.78
N ALA A 1088 -8.20 -13.68 18.80
CA ALA A 1088 -9.16 -14.19 17.84
C ALA A 1088 -8.52 -15.17 16.86
N VAL A 1089 -7.30 -14.87 16.39
CA VAL A 1089 -6.50 -15.77 15.55
C VAL A 1089 -6.28 -17.11 16.26
N ASP A 1090 -5.75 -17.09 17.49
CA ASP A 1090 -5.44 -18.29 18.25
C ASP A 1090 -6.71 -19.12 18.55
N GLN A 1091 -7.84 -18.45 18.83
CA GLN A 1091 -9.14 -19.11 19.02
C GLN A 1091 -9.65 -19.79 17.73
N ILE A 1092 -9.55 -19.12 16.57
CA ILE A 1092 -9.93 -19.70 15.26
C ILE A 1092 -9.06 -20.93 14.94
N VAL A 1093 -7.74 -20.84 15.15
CA VAL A 1093 -6.82 -21.98 14.95
C VAL A 1093 -7.17 -23.14 15.90
N ALA A 1094 -7.46 -22.84 17.16
CA ALA A 1094 -7.80 -23.86 18.16
C ALA A 1094 -9.14 -24.56 17.86
N ASP A 1095 -10.19 -23.81 17.53
CA ASP A 1095 -11.53 -24.39 17.29
C ASP A 1095 -11.55 -25.25 16.01
N THR A 1096 -10.94 -24.76 14.92
CA THR A 1096 -10.93 -25.44 13.62
C THR A 1096 -9.98 -26.64 13.54
N SER A 1097 -9.06 -26.78 14.50
CA SER A 1097 -8.14 -27.93 14.57
C SER A 1097 -8.83 -29.29 14.69
N ARG A 1098 -10.00 -29.32 15.34
CA ARG A 1098 -10.74 -30.58 15.61
C ARG A 1098 -11.32 -31.21 14.35
N ASP A 1099 -11.71 -30.37 13.39
CA ASP A 1099 -12.36 -30.76 12.15
C ASP A 1099 -11.39 -30.78 10.95
N GLY A 1100 -10.09 -30.62 11.23
CA GLY A 1100 -9.01 -30.72 10.25
C GLY A 1100 -8.77 -29.45 9.44
N TYR A 1101 -9.05 -28.28 10.02
CA TYR A 1101 -8.83 -26.96 9.40
C TYR A 1101 -9.58 -26.77 8.08
N ARG A 1102 -10.87 -27.14 8.03
CA ARG A 1102 -11.72 -26.94 6.85
C ARG A 1102 -11.88 -25.46 6.51
N MET A 1103 -11.95 -25.15 5.22
CA MET A 1103 -12.14 -23.78 4.74
C MET A 1103 -13.44 -23.16 5.29
N SER A 1104 -14.57 -23.87 5.31
CA SER A 1104 -15.82 -23.28 5.81
C SER A 1104 -15.80 -23.04 7.32
N ASP A 1105 -15.18 -23.92 8.10
CA ASP A 1105 -15.04 -23.74 9.56
C ASP A 1105 -14.16 -22.53 9.90
N ILE A 1106 -13.07 -22.30 9.16
CA ILE A 1106 -12.22 -21.10 9.33
C ILE A 1106 -12.97 -19.83 8.96
N ILE A 1107 -13.76 -19.84 7.88
CA ILE A 1107 -14.59 -18.71 7.47
C ILE A 1107 -15.70 -18.43 8.51
N GLU A 1108 -16.37 -19.47 9.02
CA GLU A 1108 -17.36 -19.34 10.10
C GLU A 1108 -16.73 -18.75 11.35
N ALA A 1109 -15.62 -19.33 11.83
CA ALA A 1109 -14.93 -18.87 13.04
C ALA A 1109 -14.43 -17.42 12.89
N THR A 1110 -13.98 -17.03 11.69
CA THR A 1110 -13.63 -15.64 11.34
C THR A 1110 -14.82 -14.70 11.51
N VAL A 1111 -16.00 -15.07 10.96
CA VAL A 1111 -17.23 -14.26 11.05
C VAL A 1111 -17.80 -14.22 12.46
N LEU A 1112 -17.67 -15.32 13.22
CA LEU A 1112 -18.10 -15.39 14.62
C LEU A 1112 -17.11 -14.72 15.58
N SER A 1113 -15.89 -14.39 15.14
CA SER A 1113 -14.87 -13.79 15.98
C SER A 1113 -15.29 -12.46 16.60
N TYR A 1114 -14.70 -12.14 17.76
CA TYR A 1114 -14.94 -10.89 18.47
C TYR A 1114 -14.66 -9.64 17.61
N PRO A 1115 -13.49 -9.47 16.94
CA PRO A 1115 -13.23 -8.29 16.12
C PRO A 1115 -14.10 -8.20 14.87
N PHE A 1116 -14.63 -9.31 14.34
CA PHE A 1116 -15.57 -9.27 13.22
C PHE A 1116 -16.95 -8.77 13.63
N GLN A 1117 -17.41 -9.07 14.84
CA GLN A 1117 -18.73 -8.66 15.35
C GLN A 1117 -18.75 -7.34 16.14
N HIS A 1118 -17.60 -6.80 16.53
CA HIS A 1118 -17.50 -5.60 17.38
C HIS A 1118 -16.61 -4.53 16.75
N VAL A 1119 -16.74 -3.30 17.24
CA VAL A 1119 -15.91 -2.17 16.84
C VAL A 1119 -15.68 -1.22 18.02
N ARG A 1120 -14.51 -0.58 18.07
CA ARG A 1120 -14.25 0.50 19.02
C ARG A 1120 -15.22 1.65 18.74
N ASN A 1121 -15.70 2.28 19.80
CA ASN A 1121 -16.70 3.34 19.73
C ASN A 1121 -16.12 4.69 20.19
N GLN A 1122 -14.80 4.85 20.03
CA GLN A 1122 -14.00 6.03 20.35
C GLN A 1122 -12.87 6.12 19.31
N PRO A 1123 -12.45 7.33 18.91
CA PRO A 1123 -11.45 7.55 17.85
C PRO A 1123 -10.02 7.12 18.23
#